data_AF-A0A1V5Y2N6-F1
#
_entry.id   AF-A0A1V5Y2N6-F1
#
_cell.length_a   1.000
_cell.length_b   1.000
_cell.length_c   1.000
_cell.angle_alpha   90.00
_cell.angle_beta   90.00
_cell.angle_gamma   90.00
#
_symmetry.space_group_name_H-M   'P 1'
#
loop_
_entity.id
_entity.type
_entity.pdbx_description
1 polymer ?
#
loop_
_entity_poly.entity_id
_entity_poly.type
_entity_poly.pdbx_seq_one_letter_code
_entity_poly.pdbx_strand_id
1 'polypeptide(L)'
;MMHKLSSTICIILFIILLNPIVSNAEKSLSLKACYPNNTALLPEAVDSEAAEGAEIFPGIVCQKAHVWSINGPLMIYLIYADANIVQVEVEFKKLSSTEKKPLCQMGETGATIAAASLMPSIAIAPKTINITDLPQTLADAPPLIKNGKSAFDMNSSSIKSESLMSLCGAGFIEGGKRFVIVVVDGRQPNHSIGMNAGQLTEYMLFLGCSEAYLLNKDDTAALATRNYGEQNLSLFNSPQGGSEPAISSAMLITNRNPKGKPFRLVSNPASIDILSGKTIPIRATLIDKYNNILSTENADIKIKPASLGEMLGGSFKSGASTRSGTINIAMKGAKTRISARVLGTLKEIRLDRDSISLLPGEEVFLMLTGIAPDGSMLSIPSEHAEWTADSSCGIFSASGCFKAGKNSASGFIEASAAGARCRIPLVVGEEIKTISDFNVGGEWKVKTSSPRIAGSMDITVAKMEEEKKVVGWMRFEIEKGAEKTSMDIQRTIPLAAEPRKIGLSIKGAVRNCSLYGYFVDSFEHEHSLLFSTNIEFADWSRLVAEIPKGVAYPIVWKRFSLESPPNDNKISGTLFLQGFETISAPALPPRSDNDYQIGEPPSWLERELIAKNLPKVSASFFAFGNANISKGDDVGSLSFKLLEYLKKRGGDFALSTGNLTSDGMGETLGAARSRLLNLSIKFYNTLGFNEKCKDPSLLNYASIMFPTHYSVSTGDINLIVLDNTAGGFTLSDPQQTPREAQWAWLLQEMRQTRANTLIFSCHVCPMGSVVDGYNGAMNSVEAETFHKLLLREKNKGRRVLVLSGNHFGFRMIVRDGIPYITTGGGDGFLGNVSNEGDICHYLEFNVTRNKIIYAIRPLFNRLSCIMNPPNKEVKIGDEIEFSALGIIDIPARKIKREVPLRDPFSYQWQVSNKSLGTINGRSGKFEALAAGNVEISITTGDMEAVEKIVILEPSK
;
A
#
# COMPACT_ATOMS: atom_id res chain seq x y z
N MET A 1 -58.35 -13.70 -19.91
CA MET A 1 -58.18 -12.90 -18.69
C MET A 1 -56.72 -12.42 -18.66
N MET A 2 -56.32 -11.14 -18.75
CA MET A 2 -57.01 -9.84 -18.52
C MET A 2 -57.64 -9.75 -17.11
N HIS A 3 -57.51 -8.69 -16.28
CA HIS A 3 -56.95 -7.31 -16.34
C HIS A 3 -56.77 -6.79 -14.87
N LYS A 4 -56.22 -5.64 -14.44
CA LYS A 4 -55.47 -4.43 -14.93
C LYS A 4 -54.69 -3.88 -13.68
N LEU A 5 -53.50 -3.24 -13.70
CA LEU A 5 -52.98 -2.02 -14.37
C LEU A 5 -53.44 -0.67 -13.72
N SER A 6 -52.52 0.11 -13.12
CA SER A 6 -52.54 1.59 -12.82
C SER A 6 -51.31 1.95 -11.93
N SER A 7 -50.19 2.53 -12.40
CA SER A 7 -49.83 3.96 -12.65
C SER A 7 -49.67 4.83 -11.36
N THR A 8 -48.76 5.82 -11.22
CA THR A 8 -48.45 7.02 -12.05
C THR A 8 -47.10 7.65 -11.56
N ILE A 9 -45.97 7.68 -12.32
CA ILE A 9 -45.43 8.69 -13.30
C ILE A 9 -44.56 9.85 -12.72
N CYS A 10 -43.44 10.16 -13.42
CA CYS A 10 -42.52 11.35 -13.42
C CYS A 10 -41.02 11.07 -13.08
N ILE A 11 -39.99 11.79 -13.61
CA ILE A 11 -39.84 12.42 -14.96
C ILE A 11 -38.35 12.68 -15.39
N ILE A 12 -38.00 12.22 -16.61
CA ILE A 12 -37.09 12.73 -17.69
C ILE A 12 -35.95 13.75 -17.41
N LEU A 13 -34.70 13.41 -17.84
CA LEU A 13 -33.95 14.14 -18.90
C LEU A 13 -32.91 13.25 -19.63
N PHE A 14 -32.31 13.76 -20.72
CA PHE A 14 -31.71 13.01 -21.83
C PHE A 14 -30.30 13.53 -22.23
N ILE A 15 -29.40 12.63 -22.67
CA ILE A 15 -28.56 12.81 -23.88
C ILE A 15 -28.42 11.45 -24.60
N ILE A 16 -28.55 11.45 -25.94
CA ILE A 16 -28.33 10.29 -26.83
C ILE A 16 -26.90 10.30 -27.36
N LEU A 17 -26.26 9.13 -27.53
CA LEU A 17 -25.32 8.90 -28.64
C LEU A 17 -25.14 7.40 -28.99
N LEU A 18 -25.98 6.93 -29.92
CA LEU A 18 -25.72 5.87 -30.93
C LEU A 18 -25.04 4.54 -30.51
N ASN A 19 -25.86 3.52 -30.25
CA ASN A 19 -25.57 2.11 -30.57
C ASN A 19 -26.06 1.84 -32.02
N PRO A 20 -25.33 1.05 -32.84
CA PRO A 20 -25.94 -0.22 -33.24
C PRO A 20 -24.96 -1.42 -33.27
N ILE A 21 -25.54 -2.63 -33.19
CA ILE A 21 -24.88 -3.94 -33.29
C ILE A 21 -24.09 -4.41 -32.04
N VAL A 22 -24.63 -4.16 -30.84
CA VAL A 22 -24.58 -5.17 -29.75
C VAL A 22 -25.97 -5.31 -29.14
N SER A 23 -26.75 -6.30 -29.60
CA SER A 23 -27.98 -6.72 -28.93
C SER A 23 -27.69 -7.90 -27.99
N ASN A 24 -28.42 -7.94 -26.87
CA ASN A 24 -28.38 -9.02 -25.85
C ASN A 24 -27.09 -9.15 -25.02
N ALA A 25 -26.58 -8.04 -24.46
CA ALA A 25 -25.67 -8.06 -23.31
C ALA A 25 -26.15 -7.22 -22.10
N GLU A 26 -27.13 -6.32 -22.28
CA GLU A 26 -27.58 -5.41 -21.23
C GLU A 26 -28.67 -6.00 -20.31
N LYS A 27 -28.28 -6.81 -19.32
CA LYS A 27 -29.02 -6.95 -18.05
C LYS A 27 -28.08 -7.14 -16.87
N SER A 28 -27.92 -6.06 -16.09
CA SER A 28 -27.63 -6.07 -14.65
C SER A 28 -26.71 -7.21 -14.14
N LEU A 29 -25.40 -7.09 -14.38
CA LEU A 29 -24.36 -7.96 -13.79
C LEU A 29 -24.13 -7.67 -12.30
N SER A 30 -25.19 -7.72 -11.51
CA SER A 30 -25.09 -7.84 -10.05
C SER A 30 -24.76 -9.29 -9.68
N LEU A 31 -23.73 -9.52 -8.87
CA LEU A 31 -23.33 -10.84 -8.36
C LEU A 31 -24.39 -11.45 -7.41
N LYS A 32 -25.47 -11.96 -8.00
CA LYS A 32 -26.51 -12.79 -7.37
C LYS A 32 -27.06 -13.81 -8.36
N ALA A 33 -26.28 -14.86 -8.61
CA ALA A 33 -26.78 -16.10 -9.20
C ALA A 33 -27.10 -17.10 -8.08
N CYS A 34 -28.06 -18.01 -8.30
CA CYS A 34 -28.46 -19.01 -7.32
C CYS A 34 -27.45 -20.16 -7.28
N TYR A 35 -26.60 -20.20 -6.25
CA TYR A 35 -25.69 -21.33 -6.00
C TYR A 35 -26.40 -22.45 -5.22
N PRO A 36 -26.38 -23.71 -5.71
CA PRO A 36 -26.68 -24.87 -4.88
C PRO A 36 -25.45 -25.23 -4.03
N ASN A 37 -25.45 -24.83 -2.76
CA ASN A 37 -24.53 -25.24 -1.67
C ASN A 37 -23.03 -24.87 -1.81
N ASN A 38 -22.57 -23.94 -0.97
CA ASN A 38 -21.26 -23.85 -0.29
C ASN A 38 -19.90 -24.16 -1.00
N THR A 39 -19.84 -24.40 -2.32
CA THR A 39 -18.58 -24.76 -3.02
C THR A 39 -18.27 -23.84 -4.19
N ALA A 40 -18.31 -22.53 -3.99
CA ALA A 40 -17.82 -21.56 -4.97
C ALA A 40 -16.31 -21.32 -4.80
N LEU A 41 -15.53 -21.53 -5.86
CA LEU A 41 -14.11 -21.18 -5.91
C LEU A 41 -13.90 -19.72 -6.33
N LEU A 42 -14.82 -19.16 -7.12
CA LEU A 42 -14.88 -17.73 -7.46
C LEU A 42 -14.99 -16.89 -6.17
N PRO A 43 -14.06 -15.96 -5.91
CA PRO A 43 -14.07 -15.17 -4.68
C PRO A 43 -15.15 -14.07 -4.74
N GLU A 44 -15.81 -13.79 -3.61
CA GLU A 44 -16.83 -12.71 -3.55
C GLU A 44 -16.17 -11.35 -3.85
N ALA A 45 -16.75 -10.61 -4.80
CA ALA A 45 -16.26 -9.30 -5.19
C ALA A 45 -16.78 -8.21 -4.24
N VAL A 46 -15.85 -7.44 -3.68
CA VAL A 46 -16.10 -6.22 -2.91
C VAL A 46 -16.50 -5.09 -3.86
N ASP A 47 -15.82 -5.00 -5.01
CA ASP A 47 -16.02 -3.99 -6.05
C ASP A 47 -15.60 -4.53 -7.43
N SER A 48 -16.11 -3.94 -8.53
CA SER A 48 -15.76 -4.36 -9.89
C SER A 48 -15.86 -3.23 -10.92
N GLU A 49 -14.74 -2.93 -11.58
CA GLU A 49 -14.61 -1.93 -12.63
C GLU A 49 -14.38 -2.64 -13.97
N ALA A 50 -15.43 -2.76 -14.79
CA ALA A 50 -15.30 -3.19 -16.18
C ALA A 50 -15.24 -1.97 -17.10
N ALA A 51 -14.18 -1.87 -17.90
CA ALA A 51 -14.14 -0.91 -19.00
C ALA A 51 -15.23 -1.23 -20.03
N GLU A 52 -15.65 -0.25 -20.83
CA GLU A 52 -16.41 -0.54 -22.05
C GLU A 52 -15.57 -1.46 -22.95
N GLY A 53 -16.22 -2.44 -23.57
CA GLY A 53 -15.56 -3.35 -24.50
C GLY A 53 -15.11 -2.59 -25.74
N ALA A 54 -13.80 -2.38 -25.87
CA ALA A 54 -13.24 -1.90 -27.12
C ALA A 54 -13.35 -3.05 -28.14
N GLU A 55 -14.24 -2.90 -29.14
CA GLU A 55 -13.96 -3.49 -30.45
C GLU A 55 -12.47 -3.24 -30.77
N ILE A 56 -11.73 -4.22 -31.30
CA ILE A 56 -10.35 -4.10 -31.81
C ILE A 56 -10.31 -4.37 -33.33
N PHE A 57 -11.17 -5.27 -33.80
CA PHE A 57 -11.50 -5.52 -35.19
C PHE A 57 -13.02 -5.68 -35.32
N PRO A 58 -13.62 -5.41 -36.50
CA PRO A 58 -15.03 -5.70 -36.71
C PRO A 58 -15.36 -7.13 -36.30
N GLY A 59 -16.26 -7.30 -35.33
CA GLY A 59 -16.61 -8.61 -34.77
C GLY A 59 -15.63 -9.21 -33.75
N ILE A 60 -14.55 -8.50 -33.36
CA ILE A 60 -13.66 -8.86 -32.24
C ILE A 60 -13.63 -7.73 -31.21
N VAL A 61 -14.08 -8.02 -29.98
CA VAL A 61 -14.16 -7.07 -28.86
C VAL A 61 -13.27 -7.52 -27.72
N CYS A 62 -12.40 -6.64 -27.24
CA CYS A 62 -11.61 -6.83 -26.03
C CYS A 62 -12.10 -5.93 -24.89
N GLN A 63 -12.27 -6.50 -23.70
CA GLN A 63 -12.71 -5.81 -22.50
C GLN A 63 -11.71 -6.06 -21.37
N LYS A 64 -11.41 -5.01 -20.59
CA LYS A 64 -10.65 -5.12 -19.33
C LYS A 64 -11.63 -5.07 -18.16
N ALA A 65 -11.48 -5.98 -17.21
CA ALA A 65 -12.25 -6.03 -15.97
C ALA A 65 -11.33 -6.15 -14.76
N HIS A 66 -11.42 -5.19 -13.86
CA HIS A 66 -10.72 -5.17 -12.58
C HIS A 66 -11.71 -5.60 -11.49
N VAL A 67 -11.52 -6.77 -10.90
CA VAL A 67 -12.40 -7.31 -9.85
C VAL A 67 -11.65 -7.33 -8.53
N TRP A 68 -12.13 -6.58 -7.55
CA TRP A 68 -11.57 -6.54 -6.21
C TRP A 68 -12.27 -7.58 -5.34
N SER A 69 -11.54 -8.60 -4.89
CA SER A 69 -12.10 -9.75 -4.16
C SER A 69 -11.50 -9.90 -2.77
N ILE A 70 -12.15 -10.70 -1.91
CA ILE A 70 -11.67 -11.04 -0.55
C ILE A 70 -10.23 -11.57 -0.53
N ASN A 71 -9.78 -12.21 -1.62
CA ASN A 71 -8.44 -12.81 -1.72
C ASN A 71 -7.40 -11.87 -2.35
N GLY A 72 -7.79 -10.67 -2.82
CA GLY A 72 -6.98 -9.73 -3.61
C GLY A 72 -7.62 -9.35 -4.96
N PRO A 73 -6.93 -8.60 -5.85
CA PRO A 73 -7.49 -8.11 -7.09
C PRO A 73 -7.30 -9.15 -8.20
N LEU A 74 -8.18 -9.09 -9.19
CA LEU A 74 -8.12 -9.91 -10.40
C LEU A 74 -8.23 -8.98 -11.60
N MET A 75 -7.18 -8.92 -12.40
CA MET A 75 -7.18 -8.23 -13.70
C MET A 75 -7.43 -9.24 -14.81
N ILE A 76 -8.64 -9.14 -15.38
CA ILE A 76 -9.21 -10.09 -16.34
C ILE A 76 -9.37 -9.38 -17.68
N TYR A 77 -8.94 -10.03 -18.76
CA TYR A 77 -9.01 -9.55 -20.12
C TYR A 77 -9.84 -10.52 -20.94
N LEU A 78 -11.00 -10.05 -21.39
CA LEU A 78 -11.96 -10.82 -22.19
C LEU A 78 -11.74 -10.48 -23.65
N ILE A 79 -11.63 -11.46 -24.53
CA ILE A 79 -11.56 -11.26 -25.99
C ILE A 79 -12.65 -12.10 -26.63
N TYR A 80 -13.72 -11.44 -27.07
CA TYR A 80 -14.84 -12.05 -27.79
C TYR A 80 -14.62 -11.95 -29.30
N ALA A 81 -14.94 -13.00 -30.04
CA ALA A 81 -14.96 -12.99 -31.50
C ALA A 81 -16.24 -13.66 -32.04
N ASP A 82 -16.95 -13.01 -32.97
CA ASP A 82 -18.11 -13.60 -33.66
C ASP A 82 -17.66 -14.54 -34.79
N ALA A 83 -18.12 -15.79 -34.75
CA ALA A 83 -17.73 -16.83 -35.69
C ALA A 83 -18.26 -16.62 -37.13
N ASN A 84 -19.19 -15.69 -37.35
CA ASN A 84 -19.91 -15.51 -38.62
C ASN A 84 -19.54 -14.21 -39.35
N ILE A 85 -18.98 -13.22 -38.65
CA ILE A 85 -18.80 -11.85 -39.17
C ILE A 85 -17.43 -11.65 -39.84
N VAL A 86 -16.44 -12.50 -39.55
CA VAL A 86 -15.02 -12.19 -39.83
C VAL A 86 -14.24 -13.39 -40.40
N GLN A 87 -13.55 -13.18 -41.51
CA GLN A 87 -12.46 -14.07 -41.95
C GLN A 87 -11.23 -13.86 -41.04
N VAL A 88 -11.21 -14.62 -39.96
CA VAL A 88 -10.12 -14.67 -38.97
C VAL A 88 -9.40 -16.01 -39.07
N GLU A 89 -8.10 -15.93 -39.32
CA GLU A 89 -7.20 -17.08 -39.22
C GLU A 89 -6.60 -17.13 -37.82
N VAL A 90 -6.68 -18.30 -37.18
CA VAL A 90 -5.87 -18.63 -36.01
C VAL A 90 -4.63 -19.39 -36.49
N GLU A 91 -3.44 -18.89 -36.12
CA GLU A 91 -2.14 -19.49 -36.44
C GLU A 91 -1.37 -19.77 -35.15
N PHE A 92 -0.90 -21.00 -34.97
CA PHE A 92 0.00 -21.36 -33.86
C PHE A 92 1.45 -21.28 -34.32
N LYS A 93 2.17 -20.24 -33.89
CA LYS A 93 3.55 -19.98 -34.29
C LYS A 93 4.51 -20.49 -33.21
N LYS A 94 5.52 -21.27 -33.61
CA LYS A 94 6.52 -21.89 -32.73
C LYS A 94 7.93 -21.70 -33.29
N LEU A 95 8.83 -21.15 -32.50
CA LEU A 95 10.25 -20.92 -32.80
C LEU A 95 11.11 -22.01 -32.14
N SER A 96 12.40 -22.09 -32.47
CA SER A 96 13.32 -22.94 -31.72
C SER A 96 13.46 -22.45 -30.26
N SER A 97 13.85 -23.35 -29.35
CA SER A 97 14.07 -23.00 -27.92
C SER A 97 15.18 -21.98 -27.71
N THR A 98 16.09 -21.83 -28.69
CA THR A 98 17.20 -20.88 -28.74
C THR A 98 16.84 -19.51 -29.33
N GLU A 99 15.72 -19.38 -30.05
CA GLU A 99 15.33 -18.16 -30.78
C GLU A 99 14.13 -17.46 -30.13
N LYS A 100 14.19 -17.22 -28.81
CA LYS A 100 13.15 -16.46 -28.12
C LYS A 100 13.12 -15.00 -28.57
N LYS A 101 11.93 -14.44 -28.79
CA LYS A 101 11.70 -13.03 -29.12
C LYS A 101 10.58 -12.42 -28.27
N PRO A 102 10.54 -11.08 -28.07
CA PRO A 102 9.39 -10.41 -27.46
C PRO A 102 8.08 -10.67 -28.24
N LEU A 103 6.96 -10.76 -27.54
CA LEU A 103 5.64 -11.11 -28.12
C LEU A 103 5.23 -10.19 -29.29
N CYS A 104 5.44 -8.88 -29.18
CA CYS A 104 5.13 -7.91 -30.23
C CYS A 104 5.97 -8.07 -31.50
N GLN A 105 7.11 -8.78 -31.43
CA GLN A 105 7.95 -9.13 -32.59
C GLN A 105 7.56 -10.45 -33.26
N MET A 106 6.60 -11.21 -32.72
CA MET A 106 6.12 -12.45 -33.35
C MET A 106 5.29 -12.18 -34.63
N GLY A 107 4.71 -10.98 -34.75
CA GLY A 107 3.65 -10.64 -35.71
C GLY A 107 4.05 -9.79 -36.91
N GLU A 108 5.25 -9.95 -37.47
CA GLU A 108 5.63 -9.28 -38.72
C GLU A 108 4.83 -9.86 -39.92
N THR A 109 4.11 -8.99 -40.65
CA THR A 109 3.19 -9.25 -41.79
C THR A 109 1.70 -9.53 -41.51
N GLY A 110 1.01 -8.66 -40.75
CA GLY A 110 -0.45 -8.72 -40.72
C GLY A 110 -1.17 -7.69 -39.85
N ALA A 111 -2.50 -7.85 -39.80
CA ALA A 111 -3.36 -7.26 -38.79
C ALA A 111 -3.62 -8.32 -37.71
N THR A 112 -2.95 -8.19 -36.58
CA THR A 112 -2.71 -9.31 -35.63
C THR A 112 -3.13 -8.94 -34.20
N ILE A 113 -3.68 -9.92 -33.48
CA ILE A 113 -3.70 -10.03 -32.02
C ILE A 113 -2.86 -11.26 -31.68
N ALA A 114 -2.01 -11.19 -30.66
CA ALA A 114 -1.08 -12.27 -30.30
C ALA A 114 -1.17 -12.59 -28.80
N ALA A 115 -1.44 -13.84 -28.46
CA ALA A 115 -1.37 -14.34 -27.09
C ALA A 115 -0.13 -15.22 -26.92
N ALA A 116 0.72 -14.89 -25.95
CA ALA A 116 1.77 -15.79 -25.49
C ALA A 116 1.15 -16.96 -24.74
N SER A 117 1.51 -18.17 -25.15
CA SER A 117 1.14 -19.38 -24.44
C SER A 117 2.24 -20.42 -24.61
N LEU A 118 2.88 -20.80 -23.50
CA LEU A 118 3.60 -22.07 -23.42
C LEU A 118 2.58 -23.20 -23.38
N MET A 119 2.18 -23.61 -24.58
CA MET A 119 1.40 -24.83 -24.80
C MET A 119 2.12 -26.05 -24.20
N PRO A 120 1.40 -27.12 -23.83
CA PRO A 120 2.02 -28.38 -23.42
C PRO A 120 2.98 -28.92 -24.50
N SER A 121 3.78 -29.93 -24.15
CA SER A 121 4.84 -30.54 -24.99
C SER A 121 4.37 -31.20 -26.30
N ILE A 122 3.11 -30.99 -26.68
CA ILE A 122 2.46 -31.47 -27.88
C ILE A 122 3.08 -30.76 -29.09
N ALA A 123 3.45 -31.56 -30.09
CA ALA A 123 4.07 -31.08 -31.32
C ALA A 123 3.01 -30.57 -32.32
N ILE A 124 2.21 -29.58 -31.92
CA ILE A 124 1.36 -28.85 -32.86
C ILE A 124 2.28 -28.12 -33.83
N ALA A 125 2.33 -28.62 -35.07
CA ALA A 125 3.05 -27.98 -36.17
C ALA A 125 2.35 -26.66 -36.54
N PRO A 126 3.08 -25.66 -37.10
CA PRO A 126 2.47 -24.42 -37.55
C PRO A 126 1.31 -24.69 -38.52
N LYS A 127 0.10 -24.30 -38.12
CA LYS A 127 -1.15 -24.61 -38.81
C LYS A 127 -2.09 -23.43 -38.71
N THR A 128 -2.67 -23.07 -39.85
CA THR A 128 -3.75 -22.10 -40.01
C THR A 128 -5.10 -22.81 -39.94
N ILE A 129 -6.06 -22.28 -39.18
CA ILE A 129 -7.42 -22.81 -39.06
C ILE A 129 -8.45 -21.69 -38.94
N ASN A 130 -9.70 -21.97 -39.34
CA ASN A 130 -10.83 -21.09 -39.05
C ASN A 130 -11.22 -21.21 -37.57
N ILE A 131 -11.82 -20.14 -37.03
CA ILE A 131 -12.29 -20.10 -35.65
C ILE A 131 -13.38 -21.15 -35.33
N THR A 132 -14.13 -21.61 -36.34
CA THR A 132 -15.12 -22.71 -36.25
C THR A 132 -14.48 -24.08 -36.04
N ASP A 133 -13.26 -24.27 -36.54
CA ASP A 133 -12.56 -25.56 -36.60
C ASP A 133 -11.61 -25.71 -35.41
N LEU A 134 -11.46 -24.63 -34.63
CA LEU A 134 -10.65 -24.51 -33.44
C LEU A 134 -10.98 -25.53 -32.33
N PRO A 135 -12.25 -25.95 -32.05
CA PRO A 135 -12.53 -27.00 -31.07
C PRO A 135 -11.81 -28.32 -31.39
N GLN A 136 -11.71 -28.69 -32.66
CA GLN A 136 -11.04 -29.91 -33.09
C GLN A 136 -9.51 -29.82 -32.95
N THR A 137 -8.94 -28.61 -33.01
CA THR A 137 -7.49 -28.39 -32.86
C THR A 137 -7.09 -28.10 -31.40
N LEU A 138 -8.02 -27.63 -30.56
CA LEU A 138 -7.84 -27.50 -29.10
C LEU A 138 -8.18 -28.78 -28.33
N ALA A 139 -8.65 -29.84 -28.99
CA ALA A 139 -9.00 -31.12 -28.35
C ALA A 139 -7.83 -31.77 -27.58
N ASP A 140 -6.59 -31.45 -27.97
CA ASP A 140 -5.33 -31.86 -27.33
C ASP A 140 -4.96 -31.02 -26.09
N ALA A 141 -5.61 -29.87 -25.87
CA ALA A 141 -5.38 -29.01 -24.70
C ALA A 141 -6.21 -29.48 -23.49
N PRO A 142 -5.75 -29.27 -22.23
CA PRO A 142 -6.48 -29.68 -21.03
C PRO A 142 -7.89 -29.05 -21.00
N PRO A 143 -8.97 -29.84 -20.95
CA PRO A 143 -10.32 -29.29 -20.94
C PRO A 143 -10.69 -28.73 -19.57
N LEU A 144 -11.18 -27.50 -19.57
CA LEU A 144 -11.81 -26.87 -18.41
C LEU A 144 -13.31 -27.23 -18.36
N ILE A 145 -13.98 -27.21 -19.52
CA ILE A 145 -15.42 -27.45 -19.65
C ILE A 145 -15.68 -28.39 -20.82
N LYS A 146 -16.56 -29.38 -20.61
CA LYS A 146 -17.18 -30.17 -21.69
C LYS A 146 -18.69 -30.28 -21.50
N ASN A 147 -19.46 -30.19 -22.58
CA ASN A 147 -20.93 -30.26 -22.57
C ASN A 147 -21.61 -29.33 -21.52
N GLY A 148 -21.06 -28.12 -21.33
CA GLY A 148 -21.55 -27.13 -20.36
C GLY A 148 -21.35 -27.49 -18.89
N LYS A 149 -20.42 -28.41 -18.58
CA LYS A 149 -20.05 -28.82 -17.21
C LYS A 149 -18.55 -28.76 -17.03
N SER A 150 -18.08 -28.56 -15.79
CA SER A 150 -16.65 -28.70 -15.48
C SER A 150 -16.14 -30.07 -15.92
N ALA A 151 -15.04 -30.06 -16.66
CA ALA A 151 -14.24 -31.22 -17.03
C ALA A 151 -12.85 -31.19 -16.35
N PHE A 152 -12.60 -30.17 -15.51
CA PHE A 152 -11.35 -29.99 -14.78
C PHE A 152 -11.33 -30.82 -13.49
N ASP A 153 -10.31 -31.66 -13.32
CA ASP A 153 -10.03 -32.39 -12.07
C ASP A 153 -9.01 -31.62 -11.22
N MET A 154 -9.45 -31.16 -10.04
CA MET A 154 -8.59 -30.43 -9.09
C MET A 154 -7.49 -31.30 -8.47
N ASN A 155 -7.56 -32.64 -8.59
CA ASN A 155 -6.54 -33.55 -8.08
C ASN A 155 -5.45 -33.89 -9.13
N SER A 156 -5.55 -33.32 -10.34
CA SER A 156 -4.63 -33.64 -11.44
C SER A 156 -3.22 -33.06 -11.22
N SER A 157 -2.23 -33.94 -11.05
CA SER A 157 -0.83 -33.58 -10.72
C SER A 157 -0.07 -32.83 -11.83
N SER A 158 -0.66 -32.65 -13.01
CA SER A 158 -0.08 -31.94 -14.15
C SER A 158 -0.26 -30.42 -14.09
N ILE A 159 -1.12 -29.92 -13.19
CA ILE A 159 -1.42 -28.50 -12.96
C ILE A 159 -1.32 -28.26 -11.45
N LYS A 160 -0.72 -27.14 -11.03
CA LYS A 160 -0.70 -26.74 -9.61
C LYS A 160 -2.08 -26.20 -9.21
N SER A 161 -3.03 -27.09 -8.97
CA SER A 161 -4.47 -26.80 -8.85
C SER A 161 -4.85 -25.79 -7.74
N GLU A 162 -4.06 -25.70 -6.67
CA GLU A 162 -4.27 -24.72 -5.58
C GLU A 162 -3.54 -23.38 -5.81
N SER A 163 -2.57 -23.32 -6.74
CA SER A 163 -1.74 -22.13 -6.93
C SER A 163 -2.44 -21.08 -7.80
N LEU A 164 -2.56 -19.86 -7.28
CA LEU A 164 -2.95 -18.68 -8.08
C LEU A 164 -1.83 -18.36 -9.10
N MET A 165 -2.23 -18.12 -10.34
CA MET A 165 -1.36 -17.95 -11.51
C MET A 165 -1.95 -16.96 -12.52
N SER A 166 -1.06 -16.38 -13.32
CA SER A 166 -1.39 -15.83 -14.63
C SER A 166 -1.84 -16.99 -15.53
N LEU A 167 -3.04 -16.91 -16.11
CA LEU A 167 -3.64 -18.01 -16.88
C LEU A 167 -4.31 -17.52 -18.16
N CYS A 168 -4.40 -18.40 -19.15
CA CYS A 168 -5.15 -18.17 -20.38
C CYS A 168 -6.06 -19.38 -20.66
N GLY A 169 -7.36 -19.13 -20.77
CA GLY A 169 -8.38 -20.12 -21.16
C GLY A 169 -9.17 -19.64 -22.37
N ALA A 170 -9.67 -20.57 -23.18
CA ALA A 170 -10.47 -20.24 -24.35
C ALA A 170 -11.62 -21.22 -24.56
N GLY A 171 -12.75 -20.74 -25.09
CA GLY A 171 -13.98 -21.53 -25.19
C GLY A 171 -15.07 -20.88 -26.03
N PHE A 172 -16.23 -21.53 -26.09
CA PHE A 172 -17.34 -21.14 -26.97
C PHE A 172 -18.62 -20.87 -26.19
N ILE A 173 -19.17 -19.67 -26.37
CA ILE A 173 -20.41 -19.19 -25.74
C ILE A 173 -21.55 -19.14 -26.78
N GLU A 174 -22.78 -18.90 -26.30
CA GLU A 174 -23.99 -18.77 -27.14
C GLU A 174 -24.25 -19.94 -28.11
N GLY A 175 -23.87 -21.16 -27.70
CA GLY A 175 -24.01 -22.37 -28.52
C GLY A 175 -23.08 -22.40 -29.73
N GLY A 176 -21.86 -21.87 -29.59
CA GLY A 176 -20.82 -21.90 -30.63
C GLY A 176 -20.75 -20.65 -31.52
N LYS A 177 -21.64 -19.68 -31.34
CA LYS A 177 -21.71 -18.47 -32.19
C LYS A 177 -20.62 -17.44 -31.89
N ARG A 178 -20.19 -17.36 -30.64
CA ARG A 178 -19.09 -16.49 -30.21
C ARG A 178 -18.01 -17.32 -29.53
N PHE A 179 -16.77 -17.09 -29.93
CA PHE A 179 -15.58 -17.56 -29.24
C PHE A 179 -15.17 -16.54 -28.18
N VAL A 180 -14.64 -17.01 -27.04
CA VAL A 180 -14.10 -16.16 -25.98
C VAL A 180 -12.74 -16.68 -25.54
N ILE A 181 -11.78 -15.75 -25.38
CA ILE A 181 -10.54 -15.95 -24.62
C ILE A 181 -10.66 -15.16 -23.33
N VAL A 182 -10.19 -15.76 -22.24
CA VAL A 182 -10.00 -15.11 -20.95
C VAL A 182 -8.51 -15.20 -20.61
N VAL A 183 -7.85 -14.06 -20.55
CA VAL A 183 -6.51 -13.92 -19.95
C VAL A 183 -6.69 -13.32 -18.56
N VAL A 184 -6.01 -13.88 -17.57
CA VAL A 184 -5.99 -13.38 -16.19
C VAL A 184 -4.54 -13.12 -15.84
N ASP A 185 -4.19 -11.89 -15.46
CA ASP A 185 -2.85 -11.58 -14.95
C ASP A 185 -2.66 -12.20 -13.56
N GLY A 186 -1.43 -12.53 -13.16
CA GLY A 186 -1.20 -13.16 -11.86
C GLY A 186 0.10 -12.81 -11.16
N ARG A 187 0.14 -13.20 -9.87
CA ARG A 187 1.22 -13.02 -8.89
C ARG A 187 1.89 -11.65 -8.86
N GLN A 188 1.13 -10.61 -9.15
CA GLN A 188 1.54 -9.21 -8.98
C GLN A 188 0.78 -8.65 -7.78
N PRO A 189 1.41 -8.52 -6.59
CA PRO A 189 0.70 -8.27 -5.33
C PRO A 189 -0.18 -7.02 -5.30
N ASN A 190 0.05 -6.06 -6.20
CA ASN A 190 -0.69 -4.80 -6.30
C ASN A 190 -1.50 -4.61 -7.60
N HIS A 191 -1.62 -5.66 -8.43
CA HIS A 191 -2.33 -5.61 -9.72
C HIS A 191 -3.25 -6.81 -9.94
N SER A 192 -2.74 -8.03 -9.73
CA SER A 192 -3.57 -9.24 -9.81
C SER A 192 -2.91 -10.42 -9.10
N ILE A 193 -3.65 -11.08 -8.20
CA ILE A 193 -3.20 -12.33 -7.56
C ILE A 193 -3.16 -13.49 -8.55
N GLY A 194 -4.02 -13.47 -9.57
CA GLY A 194 -4.24 -14.56 -10.53
C GLY A 194 -5.34 -15.52 -10.10
N MET A 195 -5.71 -16.43 -11.00
CA MET A 195 -6.68 -17.50 -10.69
C MET A 195 -5.95 -18.84 -10.59
N ASN A 196 -6.54 -19.80 -9.88
CA ASN A 196 -6.25 -21.21 -10.13
C ASN A 196 -7.14 -21.75 -11.27
N ALA A 197 -6.82 -22.92 -11.81
CA ALA A 197 -7.55 -23.47 -12.97
C ALA A 197 -9.01 -23.86 -12.65
N GLY A 198 -9.36 -24.14 -11.39
CA GLY A 198 -10.74 -24.34 -10.96
C GLY A 198 -11.56 -23.04 -10.98
N GLN A 199 -10.98 -21.94 -10.50
CA GLN A 199 -11.57 -20.60 -10.55
C GLN A 199 -11.78 -20.13 -12.00
N LEU A 200 -10.79 -20.36 -12.88
CA LEU A 200 -10.94 -20.08 -14.30
C LEU A 200 -12.02 -20.96 -14.95
N THR A 201 -12.18 -22.22 -14.51
CA THR A 201 -13.27 -23.10 -14.96
C THR A 201 -14.64 -22.56 -14.57
N GLU A 202 -14.82 -22.17 -13.30
CA GLU A 202 -16.06 -21.53 -12.84
C GLU A 202 -16.35 -20.21 -13.57
N TYR A 203 -15.33 -19.40 -13.81
CA TYR A 203 -15.47 -18.15 -14.56
C TYR A 203 -15.90 -18.39 -16.01
N MET A 204 -15.32 -19.40 -16.69
CA MET A 204 -15.72 -19.80 -18.04
C MET A 204 -17.14 -20.39 -18.06
N LEU A 205 -17.56 -21.13 -17.02
CA LEU A 205 -18.96 -21.59 -16.88
C LEU A 205 -19.91 -20.41 -16.69
N PHE A 206 -19.52 -19.42 -15.89
CA PHE A 206 -20.29 -18.19 -15.65
C PHE A 206 -20.46 -17.34 -16.93
N LEU A 207 -19.44 -17.29 -17.79
CA LEU A 207 -19.54 -16.71 -19.14
C LEU A 207 -20.45 -17.50 -20.10
N GLY A 208 -20.91 -18.69 -19.71
CA GLY A 208 -21.80 -19.55 -20.51
C GLY A 208 -21.07 -20.41 -21.54
N CYS A 209 -19.80 -20.77 -21.30
CA CYS A 209 -19.05 -21.64 -22.21
C CYS A 209 -19.64 -23.07 -22.22
N SER A 210 -19.88 -23.63 -23.41
CA SER A 210 -20.28 -25.03 -23.58
C SER A 210 -19.09 -25.99 -23.68
N GLU A 211 -17.99 -25.52 -24.26
CA GLU A 211 -16.68 -26.19 -24.32
C GLU A 211 -15.62 -25.13 -23.98
N ALA A 212 -14.60 -25.49 -23.19
CA ALA A 212 -13.48 -24.61 -22.88
C ALA A 212 -12.20 -25.40 -22.54
N TYR A 213 -11.05 -24.83 -22.85
CA TYR A 213 -9.72 -25.44 -22.72
C TYR A 213 -8.72 -24.47 -22.10
N LEU A 214 -7.75 -25.00 -21.35
CA LEU A 214 -6.65 -24.26 -20.77
C LEU A 214 -5.52 -24.13 -21.78
N LEU A 215 -5.25 -22.91 -22.26
CA LEU A 215 -4.19 -22.65 -23.24
C LEU A 215 -2.81 -22.47 -22.60
N ASN A 216 -2.76 -22.07 -21.33
CA ASN A 216 -1.53 -21.80 -20.59
C ASN A 216 -1.59 -22.39 -19.18
N LYS A 217 -0.54 -23.14 -18.80
CA LYS A 217 -0.44 -23.95 -17.58
C LYS A 217 0.72 -23.55 -16.65
N ASP A 218 1.45 -22.52 -17.03
CA ASP A 218 2.53 -21.89 -16.28
C ASP A 218 2.27 -20.38 -16.23
N ASP A 219 2.99 -19.65 -15.39
CA ASP A 219 2.66 -18.29 -14.94
C ASP A 219 2.96 -17.18 -15.99
N THR A 220 2.79 -17.49 -17.29
CA THR A 220 3.42 -16.76 -18.40
C THR A 220 2.44 -16.12 -19.40
N ALA A 221 1.13 -16.18 -19.16
CA ALA A 221 0.14 -15.57 -20.04
C ALA A 221 0.43 -14.08 -20.31
N ALA A 222 0.50 -13.73 -21.60
CA ALA A 222 0.66 -12.35 -22.07
C ALA A 222 -0.16 -12.14 -23.35
N LEU A 223 -0.62 -10.91 -23.55
CA LEU A 223 -1.54 -10.52 -24.62
C LEU A 223 -1.03 -9.23 -25.25
N ALA A 224 -0.79 -9.26 -26.56
CA ALA A 224 -0.47 -8.11 -27.38
C ALA A 224 -1.55 -7.87 -28.44
N THR A 225 -1.90 -6.61 -28.65
CA THR A 225 -2.94 -6.18 -29.60
C THR A 225 -2.40 -5.08 -30.51
N ARG A 226 -2.93 -4.98 -31.72
CA ARG A 226 -2.69 -3.84 -32.61
C ARG A 226 -3.88 -2.88 -32.51
N ASN A 227 -3.71 -1.74 -31.83
CA ASN A 227 -4.78 -0.77 -31.60
C ASN A 227 -5.24 -0.10 -32.92
N TYR A 228 -6.40 0.56 -32.92
CA TYR A 228 -6.93 1.15 -34.17
C TYR A 228 -5.95 2.15 -34.78
N GLY A 229 -5.70 1.97 -36.07
CA GLY A 229 -4.85 2.88 -36.83
C GLY A 229 -3.36 2.79 -36.51
N GLU A 230 -2.95 1.89 -35.62
CA GLU A 230 -1.54 1.60 -35.33
C GLU A 230 -1.05 0.44 -36.19
N GLN A 231 0.24 0.49 -36.58
CA GLN A 231 0.84 -0.53 -37.44
C GLN A 231 1.43 -1.70 -36.63
N ASN A 232 1.98 -1.42 -35.45
CA ASN A 232 2.72 -2.37 -34.62
C ASN A 232 1.84 -2.99 -33.53
N LEU A 233 2.20 -4.18 -33.07
CA LEU A 233 1.67 -4.75 -31.83
C LEU A 233 2.14 -3.95 -30.62
N SER A 234 1.30 -3.89 -29.58
CA SER A 234 1.62 -3.39 -28.25
C SER A 234 1.11 -4.35 -27.18
N LEU A 235 1.86 -4.55 -26.10
CA LEU A 235 1.43 -5.32 -24.93
C LEU A 235 0.18 -4.67 -24.30
N PHE A 236 -0.82 -5.48 -23.97
CA PHE A 236 -2.16 -5.03 -23.55
C PHE A 236 -2.49 -5.39 -22.09
N ASN A 237 -1.88 -6.45 -21.56
CA ASN A 237 -1.97 -6.89 -20.16
C ASN A 237 -0.67 -6.60 -19.38
N SER A 238 -0.60 -6.99 -18.10
CA SER A 238 0.63 -6.95 -17.31
C SER A 238 1.09 -8.38 -16.95
N PRO A 239 2.08 -8.93 -17.68
CA PRO A 239 2.67 -10.23 -17.35
C PRO A 239 3.39 -10.21 -15.99
N GLN A 240 3.57 -11.38 -15.38
CA GLN A 240 4.14 -11.55 -14.02
C GLN A 240 5.45 -10.75 -13.79
N GLY A 241 6.33 -10.66 -14.80
CA GLY A 241 7.61 -9.97 -14.74
C GLY A 241 7.56 -8.44 -14.96
N GLY A 242 6.37 -7.82 -15.01
CA GLY A 242 6.17 -6.39 -15.24
C GLY A 242 6.66 -5.86 -16.61
N SER A 243 7.09 -6.76 -17.49
CA SER A 243 7.70 -6.48 -18.79
C SER A 243 7.28 -7.55 -19.80
N GLU A 244 7.49 -7.26 -21.09
CA GLU A 244 7.14 -8.17 -22.18
C GLU A 244 7.99 -9.46 -22.13
N PRO A 245 7.37 -10.66 -22.11
CA PRO A 245 8.12 -11.90 -22.05
C PRO A 245 8.80 -12.24 -23.38
N ALA A 246 10.04 -12.73 -23.30
CA ALA A 246 10.74 -13.36 -24.42
C ALA A 246 10.25 -14.80 -24.61
N ILE A 247 9.56 -15.07 -25.71
CA ILE A 247 8.80 -16.30 -25.96
C ILE A 247 9.26 -17.05 -27.20
N SER A 248 8.97 -18.36 -27.24
CA SER A 248 9.18 -19.24 -28.39
C SER A 248 7.88 -19.81 -28.98
N SER A 249 6.70 -19.39 -28.48
CA SER A 249 5.39 -19.82 -29.00
C SER A 249 4.26 -18.84 -28.69
N ALA A 250 3.40 -18.59 -29.68
CA ALA A 250 2.21 -17.75 -29.54
C ALA A 250 1.03 -18.26 -30.39
N MET A 251 -0.18 -17.98 -29.91
CA MET A 251 -1.40 -18.04 -30.73
C MET A 251 -1.62 -16.67 -31.37
N LEU A 252 -1.64 -16.62 -32.69
CA LEU A 252 -1.92 -15.42 -33.47
C LEU A 252 -3.35 -15.48 -34.00
N ILE A 253 -4.07 -14.37 -33.88
CA ILE A 253 -5.42 -14.17 -34.39
C ILE A 253 -5.32 -13.05 -35.42
N THR A 254 -5.44 -13.40 -36.70
CA THR A 254 -5.15 -12.48 -37.80
C THR A 254 -6.36 -12.22 -38.69
N ASN A 255 -6.49 -10.98 -39.14
CA ASN A 255 -7.54 -10.55 -40.07
C ASN A 255 -7.00 -10.54 -41.50
N ARG A 256 -7.64 -11.31 -42.39
CA ARG A 256 -7.24 -11.49 -43.80
C ARG A 256 -8.09 -10.72 -44.81
N ASN A 257 -9.07 -9.93 -44.37
CA ASN A 257 -9.94 -9.19 -45.28
C ASN A 257 -9.11 -8.22 -46.16
N PRO A 258 -9.28 -8.22 -47.49
CA PRO A 258 -8.53 -7.35 -48.40
C PRO A 258 -8.87 -5.87 -48.19
N LYS A 259 -7.92 -4.98 -48.51
CA LYS A 259 -8.08 -3.53 -48.34
C LYS A 259 -9.29 -3.01 -49.14
N GLY A 260 -10.31 -2.53 -48.44
CA GLY A 260 -11.54 -1.98 -48.99
C GLY A 260 -11.50 -0.46 -49.19
N LYS A 261 -12.69 0.11 -49.41
CA LYS A 261 -12.90 1.57 -49.52
C LYS A 261 -12.74 2.25 -48.16
N PRO A 262 -12.32 3.54 -48.11
CA PRO A 262 -12.33 4.34 -46.89
C PRO A 262 -13.67 4.30 -46.16
N PHE A 263 -13.63 4.13 -44.85
CA PHE A 263 -14.81 3.98 -44.00
C PHE A 263 -14.75 4.90 -42.77
N ARG A 264 -13.69 4.80 -41.96
CA ARG A 264 -13.53 5.58 -40.72
C ARG A 264 -12.16 6.23 -40.68
N LEU A 265 -12.11 7.43 -40.09
CA LEU A 265 -10.86 8.05 -39.67
C LEU A 265 -10.71 7.82 -38.17
N VAL A 266 -9.60 7.23 -37.75
CA VAL A 266 -9.28 7.00 -36.34
C VAL A 266 -8.27 8.05 -35.90
N SER A 267 -8.39 8.55 -34.68
CA SER A 267 -7.35 9.32 -34.02
C SER A 267 -6.77 8.56 -32.82
N ASN A 268 -5.45 8.64 -32.63
CA ASN A 268 -4.79 8.31 -31.37
C ASN A 268 -4.14 9.60 -30.82
N PRO A 269 -4.56 10.09 -29.63
CA PRO A 269 -5.60 9.53 -28.77
C PRO A 269 -7.04 9.79 -29.28
N ALA A 270 -8.02 9.09 -28.70
CA ALA A 270 -9.45 9.23 -29.04
C ALA A 270 -10.12 10.40 -28.28
N SER A 271 -9.66 10.68 -27.07
CA SER A 271 -9.97 11.84 -26.25
C SER A 271 -8.66 12.47 -25.75
N ILE A 272 -8.68 13.73 -25.33
CA ILE A 272 -7.52 14.39 -24.71
C ILE A 272 -7.97 15.02 -23.40
N ASP A 273 -7.42 14.54 -22.30
CA ASP A 273 -7.29 15.31 -21.07
C ASP A 273 -5.83 15.77 -20.96
N ILE A 274 -5.59 17.06 -20.72
CA ILE A 274 -4.24 17.63 -20.72
C ILE A 274 -4.13 18.85 -19.81
N LEU A 275 -2.96 19.08 -19.22
CA LEU A 275 -2.68 20.31 -18.46
C LEU A 275 -2.49 21.51 -19.41
N SER A 276 -2.81 22.71 -18.92
CA SER A 276 -2.62 23.98 -19.68
C SER A 276 -1.18 24.18 -20.16
N GLY A 277 -1.02 24.65 -21.40
CA GLY A 277 0.28 24.94 -22.03
C GLY A 277 1.14 23.72 -22.42
N LYS A 278 0.72 22.50 -22.11
CA LYS A 278 1.44 21.25 -22.45
C LYS A 278 1.07 20.74 -23.86
N THR A 279 1.79 19.73 -24.35
CA THR A 279 1.67 19.21 -25.73
C THR A 279 1.38 17.71 -25.74
N ILE A 280 0.58 17.22 -26.70
CA ILE A 280 0.29 15.79 -26.90
C ILE A 280 0.30 15.45 -28.41
N PRO A 281 0.97 14.37 -28.86
CA PRO A 281 0.95 13.98 -30.26
C PRO A 281 -0.45 13.52 -30.70
N ILE A 282 -0.88 13.92 -31.91
CA ILE A 282 -2.13 13.45 -32.51
C ILE A 282 -1.80 12.72 -33.81
N ARG A 283 -2.02 11.41 -33.82
CA ARG A 283 -1.94 10.58 -35.02
C ARG A 283 -3.34 10.34 -35.58
N ALA A 284 -3.50 10.43 -36.89
CA ALA A 284 -4.77 10.19 -37.57
C ALA A 284 -4.60 9.17 -38.71
N THR A 285 -5.33 8.06 -38.65
CA THR A 285 -5.19 6.94 -39.59
C THR A 285 -6.52 6.63 -40.25
N LEU A 286 -6.53 6.67 -41.58
CA LEU A 286 -7.68 6.31 -42.41
C LEU A 286 -7.73 4.79 -42.58
N ILE A 287 -8.88 4.20 -42.27
CA ILE A 287 -9.14 2.76 -42.36
C ILE A 287 -10.36 2.44 -43.24
N ASP A 288 -10.40 1.22 -43.75
CA ASP A 288 -11.60 0.63 -44.34
C ASP A 288 -12.54 0.06 -43.25
N LYS A 289 -13.63 -0.59 -43.68
CA LYS A 289 -14.58 -1.30 -42.81
C LYS A 289 -14.04 -2.60 -42.20
N TYR A 290 -12.75 -2.89 -42.36
CA TYR A 290 -12.05 -4.08 -41.90
C TYR A 290 -10.80 -3.74 -41.05
N ASN A 291 -10.62 -2.48 -40.64
CA ASN A 291 -9.41 -1.96 -39.97
C ASN A 291 -8.09 -2.19 -40.75
N ASN A 292 -8.13 -2.30 -42.07
CA ASN A 292 -6.94 -2.15 -42.89
C ASN A 292 -6.52 -0.68 -42.96
N ILE A 293 -5.23 -0.42 -42.74
CA ILE A 293 -4.67 0.93 -42.86
C ILE A 293 -4.57 1.31 -44.34
N LEU A 294 -5.23 2.41 -44.70
CA LEU A 294 -5.27 2.97 -46.06
C LEU A 294 -4.35 4.20 -46.22
N SER A 295 -4.21 5.03 -45.18
CA SER A 295 -3.40 6.25 -45.20
C SER A 295 -3.14 6.78 -43.79
N THR A 296 -1.99 7.40 -43.55
CA THR A 296 -1.59 8.03 -42.27
C THR A 296 -1.13 9.50 -42.46
N GLU A 297 -1.51 10.13 -43.57
CA GLU A 297 -0.93 11.38 -44.06
C GLU A 297 -2.01 12.41 -44.42
N ASN A 298 -1.65 13.70 -44.38
CA ASN A 298 -2.42 14.80 -44.95
C ASN A 298 -3.87 14.91 -44.42
N ALA A 299 -3.99 15.12 -43.10
CA ALA A 299 -5.27 15.40 -42.43
C ALA A 299 -5.49 16.92 -42.21
N ASP A 300 -6.71 17.38 -42.49
CA ASP A 300 -7.23 18.72 -42.17
C ASP A 300 -7.71 18.73 -40.70
N ILE A 301 -7.15 19.60 -39.86
CA ILE A 301 -7.38 19.63 -38.41
C ILE A 301 -7.94 20.99 -37.99
N LYS A 302 -9.14 20.98 -37.36
CA LYS A 302 -9.90 22.18 -36.98
C LYS A 302 -10.34 22.13 -35.51
N ILE A 303 -9.66 22.93 -34.70
CA ILE A 303 -9.85 23.07 -33.25
C ILE A 303 -10.99 24.04 -32.95
N LYS A 304 -11.87 23.71 -32.00
CA LYS A 304 -12.99 24.56 -31.55
C LYS A 304 -13.22 24.45 -30.03
N PRO A 305 -13.26 25.56 -29.27
CA PRO A 305 -12.94 26.94 -29.68
C PRO A 305 -11.44 27.10 -30.01
N ALA A 306 -11.05 28.18 -30.70
CA ALA A 306 -9.63 28.46 -30.96
C ALA A 306 -8.82 28.64 -29.67
N SER A 307 -9.45 29.12 -28.59
CA SER A 307 -8.86 29.24 -27.25
C SER A 307 -8.67 27.90 -26.50
N LEU A 308 -8.87 26.77 -27.17
CA LEU A 308 -8.57 25.43 -26.66
C LEU A 308 -7.08 25.07 -26.86
N GLY A 309 -6.45 25.55 -27.93
CA GLY A 309 -5.06 25.24 -28.27
C GLY A 309 -4.76 25.30 -29.77
N GLU A 310 -3.56 24.89 -30.16
CA GLU A 310 -2.99 24.97 -31.52
C GLU A 310 -2.36 23.64 -31.96
N MET A 311 -2.07 23.49 -33.26
CA MET A 311 -1.30 22.35 -33.79
C MET A 311 0.15 22.75 -34.10
N LEU A 312 1.11 22.03 -33.51
CA LEU A 312 2.55 22.17 -33.76
C LEU A 312 3.13 20.81 -34.17
N GLY A 313 3.63 20.70 -35.41
CA GLY A 313 4.39 19.52 -35.86
C GLY A 313 3.69 18.16 -35.69
N GLY A 314 2.36 18.10 -35.91
CA GLY A 314 1.56 16.88 -35.68
C GLY A 314 1.12 16.65 -34.23
N SER A 315 1.48 17.53 -33.31
CA SER A 315 1.02 17.51 -31.91
C SER A 315 0.06 18.67 -31.63
N PHE A 316 -0.89 18.45 -30.72
CA PHE A 316 -1.75 19.51 -30.18
C PHE A 316 -1.11 20.09 -28.92
N LYS A 317 -1.01 21.41 -28.87
CA LYS A 317 -0.57 22.17 -27.69
C LYS A 317 -1.77 22.89 -27.09
N SER A 318 -2.00 22.68 -25.80
CA SER A 318 -3.16 23.23 -25.10
C SER A 318 -3.06 24.73 -24.81
N GLY A 319 -4.20 25.39 -24.72
CA GLY A 319 -4.30 26.78 -24.28
C GLY A 319 -3.94 26.98 -22.80
N ALA A 320 -3.81 28.24 -22.39
CA ALA A 320 -3.39 28.64 -21.04
C ALA A 320 -4.55 28.71 -20.01
N SER A 321 -5.66 28.00 -20.22
CA SER A 321 -6.84 28.09 -19.33
C SER A 321 -7.69 26.83 -19.38
N THR A 322 -8.34 26.48 -18.26
CA THR A 322 -9.31 25.39 -18.19
C THR A 322 -10.41 25.56 -19.24
N ARG A 323 -10.57 24.56 -20.12
CA ARG A 323 -11.42 24.66 -21.32
C ARG A 323 -11.76 23.29 -21.87
N SER A 324 -13.04 23.03 -22.15
CA SER A 324 -13.46 21.87 -22.95
C SER A 324 -13.79 22.29 -24.38
N GLY A 325 -13.57 21.38 -25.34
CA GLY A 325 -13.78 21.63 -26.75
C GLY A 325 -13.54 20.38 -27.62
N THR A 326 -13.30 20.60 -28.91
CA THR A 326 -13.22 19.53 -29.91
C THR A 326 -12.11 19.80 -30.92
N ILE A 327 -11.35 18.77 -31.27
CA ILE A 327 -10.42 18.77 -32.41
C ILE A 327 -11.07 17.92 -33.49
N ASN A 328 -11.51 18.57 -34.57
CA ASN A 328 -12.24 17.93 -35.66
C ASN A 328 -11.24 17.65 -36.79
N ILE A 329 -11.10 16.38 -37.18
CA ILE A 329 -10.08 15.92 -38.13
C ILE A 329 -10.77 15.36 -39.37
N ALA A 330 -10.28 15.69 -40.57
CA ALA A 330 -10.79 15.18 -41.85
C ALA A 330 -9.65 14.69 -42.75
N MET A 331 -9.84 13.56 -43.43
CA MET A 331 -8.87 12.99 -44.37
C MET A 331 -9.62 12.25 -45.48
N LYS A 332 -9.35 12.60 -46.75
CA LYS A 332 -9.93 11.94 -47.95
C LYS A 332 -11.47 11.74 -47.86
N GLY A 333 -12.18 12.74 -47.31
CA GLY A 333 -13.64 12.74 -47.13
C GLY A 333 -14.14 12.15 -45.80
N ALA A 334 -13.41 11.21 -45.19
CA ALA A 334 -13.71 10.70 -43.86
C ALA A 334 -13.41 11.76 -42.78
N LYS A 335 -14.12 11.69 -41.65
CA LYS A 335 -14.03 12.65 -40.54
C LYS A 335 -14.03 11.94 -39.19
N THR A 336 -13.39 12.54 -38.20
CA THR A 336 -13.48 12.15 -36.79
C THR A 336 -13.39 13.38 -35.88
N ARG A 337 -13.63 13.18 -34.59
CA ARG A 337 -13.57 14.21 -33.55
C ARG A 337 -12.91 13.64 -32.31
N ILE A 338 -11.86 14.32 -31.85
CA ILE A 338 -11.35 14.17 -30.49
C ILE A 338 -12.09 15.15 -29.60
N SER A 339 -12.69 14.66 -28.52
CA SER A 339 -13.13 15.50 -27.39
C SER A 339 -11.91 15.85 -26.56
N ALA A 340 -11.68 17.14 -26.31
CA ALA A 340 -10.48 17.61 -25.63
C ALA A 340 -10.83 18.56 -24.47
N ARG A 341 -10.25 18.31 -23.30
CA ARG A 341 -10.40 19.10 -22.07
C ARG A 341 -9.02 19.47 -21.54
N VAL A 342 -8.81 20.78 -21.39
CA VAL A 342 -7.62 21.40 -20.83
C VAL A 342 -7.90 21.71 -19.36
N LEU A 343 -6.97 21.37 -18.48
CA LEU A 343 -7.04 21.60 -17.04
C LEU A 343 -5.97 22.63 -16.60
N GLY A 344 -6.41 23.75 -16.04
CA GLY A 344 -5.52 24.76 -15.45
C GLY A 344 -5.12 24.49 -14.00
N THR A 345 -5.90 23.70 -13.27
CA THR A 345 -5.63 23.30 -11.89
C THR A 345 -5.99 21.83 -11.65
N LEU A 346 -5.27 21.20 -10.73
CA LEU A 346 -5.61 19.90 -10.15
C LEU A 346 -6.02 20.07 -8.69
N LYS A 347 -6.86 19.15 -8.20
CA LYS A 347 -7.21 19.04 -6.78
C LYS A 347 -6.11 18.33 -6.00
N GLU A 348 -5.51 17.31 -6.60
CA GLU A 348 -4.55 16.41 -5.98
C GLU A 348 -3.69 15.77 -7.09
N ILE A 349 -2.48 15.35 -6.76
CA ILE A 349 -1.67 14.43 -7.57
C ILE A 349 -1.19 13.27 -6.71
N ARG A 350 -1.11 12.07 -7.30
CA ARG A 350 -0.65 10.83 -6.67
C ARG A 350 0.44 10.19 -7.53
N LEU A 351 1.44 9.59 -6.89
CA LEU A 351 2.46 8.76 -7.54
C LEU A 351 2.02 7.29 -7.57
N ASP A 352 2.68 6.44 -8.36
CA ASP A 352 2.45 4.98 -8.36
C ASP A 352 2.92 4.27 -7.07
N ARG A 353 3.59 5.01 -6.17
CA ARG A 353 4.20 4.49 -4.93
C ARG A 353 4.14 5.56 -3.85
N ASP A 354 3.87 5.15 -2.61
CA ASP A 354 3.88 6.05 -1.46
C ASP A 354 5.28 6.29 -0.87
N SER A 355 6.28 5.49 -1.25
CA SER A 355 7.69 5.68 -0.87
C SER A 355 8.65 4.94 -1.81
N ILE A 356 9.94 5.29 -1.77
CA ILE A 356 10.99 4.69 -2.60
C ILE A 356 12.18 4.26 -1.73
N SER A 357 12.72 3.08 -2.02
CA SER A 357 13.99 2.57 -1.50
C SER A 357 14.82 2.07 -2.68
N LEU A 358 16.06 2.54 -2.81
CA LEU A 358 16.97 2.21 -3.92
C LEU A 358 18.37 1.87 -3.40
N LEU A 359 19.12 1.05 -4.15
CA LEU A 359 20.56 0.91 -3.98
C LEU A 359 21.30 2.08 -4.66
N PRO A 360 22.55 2.38 -4.27
CA PRO A 360 23.29 3.51 -4.81
C PRO A 360 23.50 3.40 -6.33
N GLY A 361 23.11 4.43 -7.08
CA GLY A 361 23.19 4.49 -8.54
C GLY A 361 22.03 3.87 -9.33
N GLU A 362 21.07 3.21 -8.68
CA GLU A 362 19.84 2.69 -9.32
C GLU A 362 18.97 3.82 -9.91
N GLU A 363 18.08 3.45 -10.82
CA GLU A 363 17.15 4.35 -11.49
C GLU A 363 15.70 3.85 -11.33
N VAL A 364 14.76 4.77 -11.11
CA VAL A 364 13.32 4.48 -11.02
C VAL A 364 12.51 5.48 -11.84
N PHE A 365 11.66 4.95 -12.71
CA PHE A 365 10.63 5.74 -13.37
C PHE A 365 9.37 5.79 -12.49
N LEU A 366 8.76 6.98 -12.39
CA LEU A 366 7.56 7.22 -11.59
C LEU A 366 6.42 7.66 -12.49
N MET A 367 5.21 7.18 -12.20
CA MET A 367 3.99 7.57 -12.91
C MET A 367 3.17 8.51 -12.03
N LEU A 368 2.73 9.63 -12.61
CA LEU A 368 1.94 10.64 -11.90
C LEU A 368 0.49 10.62 -12.36
N THR A 369 -0.46 10.54 -11.43
CA THR A 369 -1.90 10.66 -11.69
C THR A 369 -2.43 11.94 -11.06
N GLY A 370 -3.01 12.82 -11.86
CA GLY A 370 -3.75 13.99 -11.39
C GLY A 370 -5.23 13.69 -11.18
N ILE A 371 -5.79 14.29 -10.14
CA ILE A 371 -7.24 14.29 -9.87
C ILE A 371 -7.75 15.70 -10.13
N ALA A 372 -8.67 15.83 -11.09
CA ALA A 372 -9.31 17.09 -11.42
C ALA A 372 -10.31 17.53 -10.33
N PRO A 373 -10.72 18.82 -10.29
CA PRO A 373 -11.71 19.30 -9.32
C PRO A 373 -13.08 18.59 -9.37
N ASP A 374 -13.43 17.96 -10.49
CA ASP A 374 -14.63 17.14 -10.66
C ASP A 374 -14.47 15.67 -10.21
N GLY A 375 -13.28 15.29 -9.74
CA GLY A 375 -12.94 13.93 -9.29
C GLY A 375 -12.47 12.99 -10.40
N SER A 376 -12.46 13.40 -11.67
CA SER A 376 -11.91 12.58 -12.76
C SER A 376 -10.38 12.51 -12.71
N MET A 377 -9.83 11.37 -13.15
CA MET A 377 -8.39 11.08 -13.11
C MET A 377 -7.73 11.29 -14.49
N LEU A 378 -6.51 11.82 -14.48
CA LEU A 378 -5.65 12.05 -15.64
C LEU A 378 -4.26 11.47 -15.38
N SER A 379 -3.77 10.60 -16.26
CA SER A 379 -2.34 10.25 -16.29
C SER A 379 -1.54 11.45 -16.79
N ILE A 380 -0.56 11.89 -16.00
CA ILE A 380 0.32 13.02 -16.31
C ILE A 380 1.67 12.46 -16.77
N PRO A 381 2.08 12.67 -18.04
CA PRO A 381 3.44 12.35 -18.49
C PRO A 381 4.49 13.01 -17.59
N SER A 382 5.57 12.31 -17.29
CA SER A 382 6.53 12.74 -16.26
C SER A 382 7.18 14.10 -16.61
N GLU A 383 7.40 14.35 -17.90
CA GLU A 383 7.86 15.62 -18.48
C GLU A 383 6.84 16.79 -18.39
N HIS A 384 5.60 16.51 -17.97
CA HIS A 384 4.58 17.53 -17.71
C HIS A 384 4.53 17.99 -16.25
N ALA A 385 5.19 17.29 -15.32
CA ALA A 385 5.34 17.71 -13.93
C ALA A 385 6.70 18.39 -13.67
N GLU A 386 6.78 19.11 -12.55
CA GLU A 386 8.02 19.62 -11.99
C GLU A 386 8.45 18.68 -10.85
N TRP A 387 9.70 18.23 -10.87
CA TRP A 387 10.23 17.24 -9.94
C TRP A 387 11.42 17.78 -9.16
N THR A 388 11.44 17.54 -7.86
CA THR A 388 12.59 17.79 -6.98
C THR A 388 12.87 16.58 -6.11
N ALA A 389 14.11 16.45 -5.67
CA ALA A 389 14.53 15.48 -4.67
C ALA A 389 15.58 16.13 -3.75
N ASP A 390 15.70 15.65 -2.52
CA ASP A 390 16.82 16.03 -1.66
C ASP A 390 18.16 15.67 -2.32
N SER A 391 19.04 16.67 -2.48
CA SER A 391 20.26 16.56 -3.30
C SER A 391 21.31 15.60 -2.74
N SER A 392 21.16 15.18 -1.48
CA SER A 392 21.91 14.07 -0.87
C SER A 392 21.56 12.72 -1.50
N CYS A 393 20.30 12.54 -1.91
CA CYS A 393 19.76 11.27 -2.36
C CYS A 393 19.96 11.02 -3.86
N GLY A 394 20.00 12.06 -4.70
CA GLY A 394 20.20 11.89 -6.14
C GLY A 394 19.60 13.03 -6.99
N ILE A 395 19.32 12.73 -8.26
CA ILE A 395 18.85 13.71 -9.25
C ILE A 395 17.79 13.11 -10.19
N PHE A 396 16.90 13.96 -10.70
CA PHE A 396 16.01 13.61 -11.81
C PHE A 396 16.70 13.80 -13.17
N SER A 397 16.38 12.92 -14.12
CA SER A 397 16.66 13.13 -15.54
C SER A 397 15.66 14.13 -16.15
N ALA A 398 15.99 14.67 -17.32
CA ALA A 398 15.06 15.47 -18.12
C ALA A 398 13.83 14.69 -18.64
N SER A 399 13.79 13.37 -18.45
CA SER A 399 12.65 12.48 -18.75
C SER A 399 11.85 12.09 -17.50
N GLY A 400 12.14 12.68 -16.33
CA GLY A 400 11.43 12.38 -15.08
C GLY A 400 11.70 10.98 -14.53
N CYS A 401 12.83 10.37 -14.87
CA CYS A 401 13.39 9.21 -14.18
C CYS A 401 14.25 9.71 -13.01
N PHE A 402 14.07 9.17 -11.81
CA PHE A 402 14.95 9.48 -10.69
C PHE A 402 16.17 8.57 -10.68
N LYS A 403 17.37 9.14 -10.51
CA LYS A 403 18.62 8.40 -10.35
C LYS A 403 19.21 8.62 -8.96
N ALA A 404 19.41 7.52 -8.24
CA ALA A 404 20.03 7.51 -6.93
C ALA A 404 21.50 7.95 -6.96
N GLY A 405 21.92 8.63 -5.89
CA GLY A 405 23.31 9.00 -5.62
C GLY A 405 24.21 7.79 -5.31
N LYS A 406 25.50 8.04 -5.11
CA LYS A 406 26.51 6.98 -4.85
C LYS A 406 26.67 6.60 -3.37
N ASN A 407 26.08 7.36 -2.46
CA ASN A 407 26.23 7.22 -1.02
C ASN A 407 24.87 6.89 -0.38
N SER A 408 24.88 6.27 0.79
CA SER A 408 23.65 6.10 1.58
C SER A 408 23.11 7.46 2.03
N ALA A 409 21.81 7.71 1.82
CA ALA A 409 21.15 8.98 2.08
C ALA A 409 19.63 8.79 2.24
N SER A 410 18.98 9.78 2.85
CA SER A 410 17.55 9.81 3.09
C SER A 410 17.00 11.23 2.84
N GLY A 411 15.74 11.30 2.42
CA GLY A 411 15.08 12.54 2.05
C GLY A 411 13.73 12.27 1.39
N PHE A 412 13.32 13.16 0.50
CA PHE A 412 12.04 13.10 -0.17
C PHE A 412 12.18 13.38 -1.68
N ILE A 413 11.24 12.84 -2.43
CA ILE A 413 10.89 13.28 -3.79
C ILE A 413 9.60 14.09 -3.68
N GLU A 414 9.58 15.28 -4.28
CA GLU A 414 8.36 16.07 -4.47
C GLU A 414 8.08 16.20 -5.98
N ALA A 415 6.84 15.89 -6.36
CA ALA A 415 6.28 16.18 -7.67
C ALA A 415 5.28 17.32 -7.53
N SER A 416 5.23 18.24 -8.50
CA SER A 416 4.17 19.24 -8.59
C SER A 416 3.64 19.40 -10.02
N ALA A 417 2.33 19.61 -10.15
CA ALA A 417 1.67 19.84 -11.44
C ALA A 417 0.39 20.65 -11.25
N ALA A 418 0.21 21.72 -12.03
CA ALA A 418 -1.01 22.54 -12.07
C ALA A 418 -1.52 22.95 -10.67
N GLY A 419 -0.62 23.38 -9.79
CA GLY A 419 -0.90 23.84 -8.42
C GLY A 419 -1.00 22.74 -7.36
N ALA A 420 -1.16 21.47 -7.75
CA ALA A 420 -1.13 20.34 -6.81
C ALA A 420 0.30 19.83 -6.58
N ARG A 421 0.54 19.23 -5.41
CA ARG A 421 1.84 18.69 -4.96
C ARG A 421 1.67 17.29 -4.37
N CYS A 422 2.67 16.43 -4.54
CA CYS A 422 2.78 15.12 -3.90
C CYS A 422 4.22 14.97 -3.40
N ARG A 423 4.41 14.55 -2.16
CA ARG A 423 5.74 14.36 -1.54
C ARG A 423 5.83 12.97 -0.94
N ILE A 424 6.79 12.17 -1.39
CA ILE A 424 7.05 10.81 -0.89
C ILE A 424 8.49 10.69 -0.42
N PRO A 425 8.77 9.96 0.67
CA PRO A 425 10.12 9.75 1.14
C PRO A 425 10.89 8.80 0.24
N LEU A 426 12.19 9.07 0.18
CA LEU A 426 13.20 8.41 -0.61
C LEU A 426 14.33 7.98 0.32
N VAL A 427 14.68 6.70 0.24
CA VAL A 427 15.88 6.14 0.86
C VAL A 427 16.81 5.61 -0.23
N VAL A 428 18.08 5.94 -0.13
CA VAL A 428 19.15 5.43 -0.99
C VAL A 428 20.19 4.72 -0.13
N GLY A 429 20.59 3.53 -0.54
CA GLY A 429 21.56 2.70 0.17
C GLY A 429 21.07 2.14 1.50
N GLU A 430 22.03 1.62 2.26
CA GLU A 430 21.81 1.02 3.57
C GLU A 430 22.67 1.75 4.61
N GLU A 431 22.18 1.89 5.84
CA GLU A 431 22.98 2.30 6.99
C GLU A 431 23.55 1.03 7.63
N ILE A 432 24.88 0.93 7.69
CA ILE A 432 25.59 -0.24 8.21
C ILE A 432 26.25 0.15 9.53
N LYS A 433 25.92 -0.57 10.60
CA LYS A 433 26.48 -0.39 11.93
C LYS A 433 27.09 -1.69 12.43
N THR A 434 28.41 -1.71 12.59
CA THR A 434 29.14 -2.85 13.14
C THR A 434 28.81 -3.05 14.62
N ILE A 435 28.51 -4.30 14.99
CA ILE A 435 28.20 -4.75 16.35
C ILE A 435 29.41 -5.50 16.96
N SER A 436 30.15 -6.26 16.16
CA SER A 436 31.35 -6.99 16.60
C SER A 436 32.24 -7.41 15.43
N ASP A 437 33.54 -7.10 15.52
CA ASP A 437 34.58 -7.66 14.65
C ASP A 437 35.24 -8.93 15.23
N PHE A 438 34.72 -9.46 16.34
CA PHE A 438 35.25 -10.65 17.03
C PHE A 438 36.74 -10.51 17.40
N ASN A 439 37.15 -9.30 17.78
CA ASN A 439 38.53 -8.93 18.10
C ASN A 439 38.81 -8.75 19.62
N VAL A 440 37.81 -8.97 20.49
CA VAL A 440 37.94 -8.87 21.96
C VAL A 440 37.66 -10.23 22.62
N GLY A 441 38.64 -10.73 23.37
CA GLY A 441 38.59 -12.03 24.06
C GLY A 441 37.53 -12.13 25.17
N GLY A 442 36.95 -13.32 25.33
CA GLY A 442 36.08 -13.67 26.47
C GLY A 442 34.62 -13.18 26.40
N GLU A 443 34.26 -12.32 25.45
CA GLU A 443 32.89 -11.82 25.31
C GLU A 443 31.91 -12.83 24.69
N TRP A 444 32.43 -13.77 23.88
CA TRP A 444 31.68 -14.80 23.17
C TRP A 444 31.92 -16.17 23.82
N LYS A 445 30.86 -16.98 23.95
CA LYS A 445 30.93 -18.32 24.56
C LYS A 445 30.58 -19.39 23.54
N VAL A 446 31.42 -20.42 23.42
CA VAL A 446 31.09 -21.62 22.65
C VAL A 446 30.11 -22.48 23.44
N LYS A 447 29.09 -23.02 22.76
CA LYS A 447 28.26 -24.11 23.29
C LYS A 447 28.02 -25.14 22.18
N THR A 448 28.20 -26.43 22.46
CA THR A 448 27.89 -27.53 21.54
C THR A 448 26.61 -28.24 21.95
N SER A 449 25.87 -28.80 21.00
CA SER A 449 24.64 -29.56 21.29
C SER A 449 24.90 -30.99 21.78
N SER A 450 26.12 -31.50 21.61
CA SER A 450 26.53 -32.86 21.98
C SER A 450 28.00 -32.90 22.40
N PRO A 451 28.39 -33.75 23.37
CA PRO A 451 29.79 -33.94 23.77
C PRO A 451 30.66 -34.63 22.69
N ARG A 452 30.07 -35.15 21.60
CA ARG A 452 30.82 -35.67 20.42
C ARG A 452 31.27 -34.58 19.44
N ILE A 453 31.09 -33.31 19.80
CA ILE A 453 31.50 -32.14 19.01
C ILE A 453 32.66 -31.45 19.73
N ALA A 454 33.83 -31.45 19.10
CA ALA A 454 34.93 -30.58 19.50
C ALA A 454 34.75 -29.21 18.82
N GLY A 455 34.36 -28.21 19.60
CA GLY A 455 34.23 -26.83 19.15
C GLY A 455 35.15 -25.91 19.93
N SER A 456 35.92 -25.06 19.24
CA SER A 456 36.69 -23.99 19.87
C SER A 456 36.48 -22.66 19.15
N MET A 457 36.45 -21.57 19.90
CA MET A 457 36.51 -20.21 19.37
C MET A 457 37.67 -19.52 20.07
N ASP A 458 38.50 -18.83 19.30
CA ASP A 458 39.66 -18.10 19.79
C ASP A 458 39.88 -16.85 18.92
N ILE A 459 40.65 -15.90 19.41
CA ILE A 459 40.88 -14.61 18.76
C ILE A 459 42.38 -14.42 18.62
N THR A 460 42.85 -14.40 17.36
CA THR A 460 44.27 -14.41 17.04
C THR A 460 44.65 -13.22 16.17
N VAL A 461 45.93 -12.84 16.23
CA VAL A 461 46.51 -11.94 15.24
C VAL A 461 46.77 -12.76 13.99
N ALA A 462 45.85 -12.70 13.03
CA ALA A 462 46.11 -13.28 11.73
C ALA A 462 47.22 -12.47 11.05
N LYS A 463 48.31 -13.15 10.67
CA LYS A 463 49.18 -12.66 9.59
C LYS A 463 48.45 -12.87 8.27
N MET A 464 47.51 -11.97 7.97
CA MET A 464 47.24 -11.64 6.57
C MET A 464 48.37 -10.72 6.10
N GLU A 465 48.62 -10.67 4.79
CA GLU A 465 49.82 -9.99 4.29
C GLU A 465 49.75 -8.47 4.51
N GLU A 466 50.86 -7.92 5.00
CA GLU A 466 51.08 -6.53 5.49
C GLU A 466 50.19 -6.04 6.66
N GLU A 467 48.90 -6.40 6.74
CA GLU A 467 47.99 -5.96 7.82
C GLU A 467 47.86 -6.99 8.97
N LYS A 468 48.36 -6.62 10.17
CA LYS A 468 48.21 -7.40 11.42
C LYS A 468 46.79 -7.29 12.01
N LYS A 469 45.78 -7.76 11.29
CA LYS A 469 44.38 -7.68 11.77
C LYS A 469 44.10 -8.76 12.82
N VAL A 470 43.54 -8.33 13.96
CA VAL A 470 42.98 -9.25 14.97
C VAL A 470 41.63 -9.75 14.46
N VAL A 471 41.45 -11.06 14.37
CA VAL A 471 40.21 -11.68 13.89
C VAL A 471 39.83 -12.89 14.75
N GLY A 472 38.53 -13.06 14.96
CA GLY A 472 37.98 -14.25 15.59
C GLY A 472 37.92 -15.41 14.62
N TRP A 473 38.15 -16.62 15.12
CA TRP A 473 37.87 -17.85 14.38
C TRP A 473 37.16 -18.87 15.26
N MET A 474 36.34 -19.70 14.62
CA MET A 474 35.76 -20.89 15.23
C MET A 474 36.17 -22.13 14.43
N ARG A 475 36.65 -23.17 15.14
CA ARG A 475 36.85 -24.51 14.59
C ARG A 475 35.72 -25.40 15.06
N PHE A 476 35.16 -26.15 14.11
CA PHE A 476 34.06 -27.07 14.31
C PHE A 476 34.52 -28.46 13.86
N GLU A 477 34.39 -29.47 14.72
CA GLU A 477 34.82 -30.83 14.44
C GLU A 477 33.87 -31.85 15.10
N ILE A 478 33.16 -32.62 14.28
CA ILE A 478 32.20 -33.65 14.70
C ILE A 478 32.78 -35.04 14.41
N GLU A 479 32.75 -35.94 15.41
CA GLU A 479 33.11 -37.35 15.22
C GLU A 479 32.07 -38.14 14.40
N LYS A 480 32.49 -39.27 13.82
CA LYS A 480 31.65 -40.08 12.93
C LYS A 480 30.39 -40.62 13.65
N GLY A 481 29.22 -40.50 13.01
CA GLY A 481 27.97 -41.03 13.54
C GLY A 481 27.33 -40.09 14.57
N ALA A 482 27.03 -38.87 14.12
CA ALA A 482 26.33 -37.86 14.89
C ALA A 482 24.92 -37.62 14.33
N GLU A 483 23.97 -37.42 15.24
CA GLU A 483 22.64 -36.89 14.94
C GLU A 483 22.73 -35.42 14.46
N LYS A 484 21.58 -34.77 14.19
CA LYS A 484 21.57 -33.33 13.89
C LYS A 484 22.24 -32.57 15.04
N THR A 485 23.34 -31.89 14.75
CA THR A 485 24.23 -31.31 15.77
C THR A 485 24.58 -29.86 15.47
N SER A 486 24.86 -29.08 16.51
CA SER A 486 25.19 -27.66 16.39
C SER A 486 26.36 -27.22 17.27
N MET A 487 27.05 -26.17 16.82
CA MET A 487 27.97 -25.36 17.62
C MET A 487 27.51 -23.90 17.57
N ASP A 488 27.14 -23.38 18.72
CA ASP A 488 26.78 -21.98 18.92
C ASP A 488 28.00 -21.16 19.32
N ILE A 489 28.10 -19.93 18.79
CA ILE A 489 28.85 -18.84 19.42
C ILE A 489 27.84 -17.85 20.01
N GLN A 490 27.79 -17.81 21.34
CA GLN A 490 26.74 -17.16 22.11
C GLN A 490 27.22 -15.85 22.73
N ARG A 491 26.49 -14.76 22.48
CA ARG A 491 26.63 -13.46 23.14
C ARG A 491 25.28 -12.73 23.07
N THR A 492 24.72 -12.40 24.23
CA THR A 492 23.45 -11.66 24.29
C THR A 492 23.70 -10.17 24.07
N ILE A 493 23.14 -9.59 23.00
CA ILE A 493 23.37 -8.20 22.60
C ILE A 493 22.03 -7.54 22.24
N PRO A 494 21.58 -6.52 23.00
CA PRO A 494 20.43 -5.71 22.61
C PRO A 494 20.74 -4.87 21.37
N LEU A 495 19.88 -4.94 20.35
CA LEU A 495 19.95 -4.14 19.13
C LEU A 495 18.78 -3.14 19.17
N ALA A 496 19.08 -1.92 19.62
CA ALA A 496 18.09 -0.87 19.89
C ALA A 496 17.70 -0.02 18.65
N ALA A 497 18.32 -0.28 17.50
CA ALA A 497 17.85 0.18 16.19
C ALA A 497 16.84 -0.85 15.61
N GLU A 498 16.23 -0.51 14.48
CA GLU A 498 15.35 -1.44 13.73
C GLU A 498 16.07 -1.92 12.46
N PRO A 499 17.05 -2.84 12.57
CA PRO A 499 17.73 -3.40 11.41
C PRO A 499 16.74 -4.19 10.56
N ARG A 500 16.75 -3.97 9.24
CA ARG A 500 16.01 -4.80 8.28
C ARG A 500 16.78 -6.07 7.91
N LYS A 501 18.11 -6.06 8.07
CA LYS A 501 18.99 -7.21 7.79
C LYS A 501 20.13 -7.27 8.80
N ILE A 502 20.72 -8.45 8.94
CA ILE A 502 21.96 -8.68 9.69
C ILE A 502 23.06 -9.12 8.72
N GLY A 503 24.22 -8.48 8.82
CA GLY A 503 25.44 -8.86 8.10
C GLY A 503 26.40 -9.68 8.97
N LEU A 504 27.14 -10.57 8.33
CA LEU A 504 28.31 -11.24 8.91
C LEU A 504 29.33 -11.54 7.80
N SER A 505 30.58 -11.11 7.97
CA SER A 505 31.65 -11.46 7.02
C SER A 505 32.41 -12.70 7.47
N ILE A 506 32.50 -13.71 6.60
CA ILE A 506 33.18 -14.98 6.90
C ILE A 506 34.23 -15.36 5.85
N LYS A 507 35.23 -16.15 6.24
CA LYS A 507 36.25 -16.74 5.38
C LYS A 507 36.60 -18.15 5.88
N GLY A 508 36.96 -19.07 4.99
CA GLY A 508 37.20 -20.48 5.30
C GLY A 508 36.07 -21.39 4.83
N ALA A 509 36.09 -22.66 5.28
CA ALA A 509 35.17 -23.68 4.79
C ALA A 509 34.74 -24.68 5.86
N VAL A 510 33.45 -25.01 5.87
CA VAL A 510 32.87 -26.15 6.62
C VAL A 510 31.79 -26.80 5.74
N ARG A 511 32.09 -27.97 5.18
CA ARG A 511 31.18 -28.70 4.30
C ARG A 511 30.02 -29.33 5.07
N ASN A 512 28.88 -29.50 4.39
CA ASN A 512 27.65 -30.11 4.92
C ASN A 512 27.11 -29.43 6.19
N CYS A 513 27.27 -28.11 6.32
CA CYS A 513 26.75 -27.33 7.45
C CYS A 513 26.00 -26.08 6.97
N SER A 514 25.02 -25.64 7.76
CA SER A 514 24.29 -24.40 7.55
C SER A 514 24.60 -23.42 8.69
N LEU A 515 24.84 -22.16 8.34
CA LEU A 515 25.09 -21.09 9.30
C LEU A 515 23.80 -20.32 9.55
N TYR A 516 23.36 -20.34 10.79
CA TYR A 516 22.21 -19.60 11.28
C TYR A 516 22.63 -18.49 12.25
N GLY A 517 21.85 -17.42 12.31
CA GLY A 517 21.78 -16.52 13.45
C GLY A 517 20.48 -16.72 14.22
N TYR A 518 20.51 -16.44 15.51
CA TYR A 518 19.33 -16.45 16.37
C TYR A 518 19.27 -15.17 17.20
N PHE A 519 18.10 -14.54 17.15
CA PHE A 519 17.75 -13.40 17.98
C PHE A 519 16.40 -13.66 18.64
N VAL A 520 16.11 -12.86 19.65
CA VAL A 520 14.84 -12.85 20.35
C VAL A 520 14.20 -11.49 20.17
N ASP A 521 12.94 -11.41 19.75
CA ASP A 521 12.25 -10.13 19.52
C ASP A 521 11.80 -9.48 20.85
N SER A 522 11.22 -8.28 20.80
CA SER A 522 10.66 -7.63 22.01
C SER A 522 9.44 -8.36 22.59
N PHE A 523 8.90 -9.33 21.86
CA PHE A 523 7.87 -10.28 22.30
C PHE A 523 8.45 -11.57 22.90
N GLU A 524 9.76 -11.61 23.07
CA GLU A 524 10.61 -12.74 23.46
C GLU A 524 10.42 -14.05 22.67
N HIS A 525 9.92 -13.99 21.43
CA HIS A 525 10.02 -15.12 20.50
C HIS A 525 11.45 -15.28 20.02
N GLU A 526 11.97 -16.51 19.99
CA GLU A 526 13.22 -16.80 19.30
C GLU A 526 12.97 -17.00 17.80
N HIS A 527 13.66 -16.19 16.99
CA HIS A 527 13.65 -16.24 15.52
C HIS A 527 15.00 -16.74 15.02
N SER A 528 15.00 -17.44 13.87
CA SER A 528 16.20 -17.88 13.19
C SER A 528 16.39 -17.17 11.84
N LEU A 529 17.65 -16.89 11.50
CA LEU A 529 18.09 -16.29 10.24
C LEU A 529 19.07 -17.23 9.54
N LEU A 530 18.75 -17.71 8.35
CA LEU A 530 19.69 -18.50 7.54
C LEU A 530 20.64 -17.58 6.78
N PHE A 531 21.95 -17.70 7.01
CA PHE A 531 22.98 -16.94 6.28
C PHE A 531 23.50 -17.69 5.06
N SER A 532 23.75 -19.00 5.19
CA SER A 532 24.10 -19.88 4.06
C SER A 532 23.98 -21.36 4.42
N THR A 533 23.65 -22.20 3.44
CA THR A 533 23.76 -23.67 3.48
C THR A 533 25.01 -24.20 2.78
N ASN A 534 25.79 -23.32 2.14
CA ASN A 534 27.03 -23.63 1.44
C ASN A 534 28.16 -22.72 1.96
N ILE A 535 29.15 -23.31 2.62
CA ILE A 535 30.17 -22.57 3.36
C ILE A 535 31.56 -22.99 2.86
N GLU A 536 31.95 -22.42 1.72
CA GLU A 536 33.25 -22.64 1.05
C GLU A 536 33.77 -21.31 0.48
N PHE A 537 34.35 -20.47 1.34
CA PHE A 537 34.75 -19.11 1.02
C PHE A 537 36.28 -18.97 1.07
N ALA A 538 36.93 -19.02 -0.10
CA ALA A 538 38.38 -18.87 -0.22
C ALA A 538 38.88 -17.49 0.25
N ASP A 539 38.05 -16.47 0.15
CA ASP A 539 38.29 -15.14 0.70
C ASP A 539 37.05 -14.55 1.39
N TRP A 540 37.23 -13.42 2.08
CA TRP A 540 36.21 -12.76 2.89
C TRP A 540 34.93 -12.47 2.10
N SER A 541 33.84 -13.09 2.53
CA SER A 541 32.53 -13.01 1.91
C SER A 541 31.51 -12.49 2.92
N ARG A 542 30.88 -11.34 2.61
CA ARG A 542 29.83 -10.73 3.45
C ARG A 542 28.50 -11.44 3.18
N LEU A 543 28.07 -12.27 4.13
CA LEU A 543 26.74 -12.85 4.13
C LEU A 543 25.75 -11.88 4.77
N VAL A 544 24.52 -11.85 4.26
CA VAL A 544 23.44 -10.98 4.76
C VAL A 544 22.16 -11.80 4.85
N ALA A 545 21.47 -11.74 5.98
CA ALA A 545 20.17 -12.36 6.20
C ALA A 545 19.12 -11.30 6.54
N GLU A 546 17.97 -11.33 5.86
CA GLU A 546 16.86 -10.40 6.10
C GLU A 546 16.06 -10.79 7.35
N ILE A 547 15.67 -9.80 8.15
CA ILE A 547 14.83 -10.03 9.33
C ILE A 547 13.36 -10.17 8.89
N PRO A 548 12.63 -11.22 9.33
CA PRO A 548 11.24 -11.43 8.92
C PRO A 548 10.31 -10.23 9.18
N LYS A 549 9.36 -10.01 8.27
CA LYS A 549 8.29 -9.02 8.47
C LYS A 549 7.42 -9.45 9.65
N GLY A 550 7.04 -8.49 10.50
CA GLY A 550 6.27 -8.74 11.73
C GLY A 550 7.12 -9.02 12.97
N VAL A 551 8.45 -9.07 12.85
CA VAL A 551 9.37 -9.02 14.00
C VAL A 551 9.24 -7.68 14.72
N ALA A 552 9.13 -7.72 16.05
CA ALA A 552 8.99 -6.55 16.92
C ALA A 552 10.34 -6.12 17.52
N TYR A 553 10.56 -4.81 17.59
CA TYR A 553 11.79 -4.19 18.08
C TYR A 553 11.62 -3.65 19.51
N PRO A 554 12.72 -3.44 20.27
CA PRO A 554 14.10 -3.81 19.94
C PRO A 554 14.33 -5.31 20.00
N ILE A 555 15.16 -5.84 19.09
CA ILE A 555 15.55 -7.26 19.10
C ILE A 555 16.80 -7.48 19.96
N VAL A 556 16.94 -8.66 20.54
CA VAL A 556 18.09 -9.07 21.35
C VAL A 556 18.76 -10.26 20.68
N TRP A 557 19.90 -10.02 20.05
CA TRP A 557 20.74 -11.10 19.50
C TRP A 557 21.14 -12.09 20.59
N LYS A 558 21.23 -13.38 20.26
CA LYS A 558 21.62 -14.45 21.19
C LYS A 558 22.86 -15.20 20.75
N ARG A 559 22.91 -15.64 19.49
CA ARG A 559 23.96 -16.53 18.98
C ARG A 559 24.03 -16.56 17.46
N PHE A 560 25.20 -16.88 16.92
CA PHE A 560 25.28 -17.62 15.65
C PHE A 560 25.38 -19.11 15.96
N SER A 561 24.84 -19.96 15.10
CA SER A 561 24.89 -21.42 15.23
C SER A 561 25.27 -22.06 13.90
N LEU A 562 26.27 -22.94 13.94
CA LEU A 562 26.68 -23.76 12.81
C LEU A 562 26.08 -25.14 13.00
N GLU A 563 25.10 -25.50 12.15
CA GLU A 563 24.34 -26.75 12.25
C GLU A 563 24.70 -27.73 11.14
N SER A 564 24.88 -29.01 11.47
CA SER A 564 24.93 -30.10 10.49
C SER A 564 23.58 -30.83 10.41
N PRO A 565 23.23 -31.43 9.26
CA PRO A 565 22.27 -32.52 9.23
C PRO A 565 22.86 -33.76 9.94
N PRO A 566 22.06 -34.80 10.24
CA PRO A 566 22.58 -36.11 10.61
C PRO A 566 23.56 -36.62 9.53
N ASN A 567 24.73 -37.11 9.93
CA ASN A 567 25.78 -37.52 8.97
C ASN A 567 26.69 -38.63 9.52
N ASP A 568 26.88 -39.67 8.71
CA ASP A 568 27.78 -40.79 8.99
C ASP A 568 29.25 -40.51 8.63
N ASN A 569 29.61 -39.27 8.30
CA ASN A 569 30.97 -38.87 7.98
C ASN A 569 31.51 -37.85 8.99
N LYS A 570 32.82 -37.87 9.23
CA LYS A 570 33.50 -36.83 10.02
C LYS A 570 33.33 -35.48 9.31
N ILE A 571 32.86 -34.47 10.04
CA ILE A 571 32.80 -33.09 9.56
C ILE A 571 33.87 -32.30 10.34
N SER A 572 34.68 -31.51 9.65
CA SER A 572 35.66 -30.64 10.28
C SER A 572 35.97 -29.42 9.41
N GLY A 573 36.12 -28.25 10.03
CA GLY A 573 36.63 -27.06 9.35
C GLY A 573 36.79 -25.86 10.29
N THR A 574 37.23 -24.74 9.72
CA THR A 574 37.48 -23.48 10.44
C THR A 574 36.84 -22.33 9.67
N LEU A 575 36.12 -21.46 10.39
CA LEU A 575 35.57 -20.21 9.89
C LEU A 575 36.21 -19.03 10.63
N PHE A 576 36.77 -18.09 9.89
CA PHE A 576 37.18 -16.78 10.38
C PHE A 576 35.98 -15.83 10.27
N LEU A 577 35.80 -14.95 11.26
CA LEU A 577 34.63 -14.10 11.43
C LEU A 577 35.07 -12.64 11.66
N GLN A 578 34.42 -11.70 10.99
CA GLN A 578 34.51 -10.25 11.23
C GLN A 578 33.19 -9.57 10.82
N GLY A 579 32.99 -8.28 11.11
CA GLY A 579 31.85 -7.52 10.59
C GLY A 579 30.48 -8.16 10.86
N PHE A 580 30.20 -8.56 12.11
CA PHE A 580 28.81 -8.75 12.52
C PHE A 580 28.16 -7.37 12.59
N GLU A 581 27.16 -7.14 11.75
CA GLU A 581 26.62 -5.82 11.42
C GLU A 581 25.08 -5.82 11.50
N THR A 582 24.52 -4.72 12.02
CA THR A 582 23.12 -4.34 11.78
C THR A 582 23.02 -3.49 10.52
N ILE A 583 22.00 -3.75 9.70
CA ILE A 583 21.76 -3.06 8.43
C ILE A 583 20.34 -2.48 8.45
N SER A 584 20.22 -1.15 8.44
CA SER A 584 18.95 -0.40 8.47
C SER A 584 18.76 0.45 7.20
N ALA A 585 17.55 0.96 7.02
CA ALA A 585 17.33 2.09 6.12
C ALA A 585 17.86 3.37 6.81
N PRO A 586 18.65 4.23 6.14
CA PRO A 586 19.00 5.55 6.64
C PRO A 586 17.78 6.33 7.14
N ALA A 587 17.84 6.83 8.38
CA ALA A 587 16.75 7.55 9.02
C ALA A 587 16.35 8.80 8.23
N LEU A 588 15.04 9.00 8.00
CA LEU A 588 14.52 10.14 7.22
C LEU A 588 14.70 11.47 7.97
N PRO A 589 14.96 12.59 7.25
CA PRO A 589 15.31 13.85 7.89
C PRO A 589 14.12 14.49 8.64
N PRO A 590 14.39 15.45 9.55
CA PRO A 590 13.39 16.04 10.44
C PRO A 590 12.13 16.53 9.71
N ARG A 591 10.96 16.20 10.27
CA ARG A 591 9.66 16.67 9.77
C ARG A 591 9.51 18.18 9.95
N SER A 592 8.93 18.86 8.97
CA SER A 592 8.46 20.24 9.13
C SER A 592 7.18 20.28 9.99
N ASP A 593 6.86 21.43 10.58
CA ASP A 593 5.71 21.59 11.48
C ASP A 593 4.34 21.21 10.87
N ASN A 594 4.24 21.06 9.53
CA ASN A 594 3.00 20.70 8.84
C ASN A 594 2.94 19.23 8.36
N ASP A 595 4.03 18.44 8.40
CA ASP A 595 4.09 17.08 7.81
C ASP A 595 3.22 16.03 8.58
N TYR A 596 2.46 16.44 9.60
CA TYR A 596 1.55 15.56 10.36
C TYR A 596 0.18 15.34 9.68
N GLN A 597 -0.22 16.19 8.74
CA GLN A 597 -1.50 16.11 8.04
C GLN A 597 -1.31 16.16 6.51
N ILE A 598 -1.80 15.14 5.81
CA ILE A 598 -1.83 15.10 4.35
C ILE A 598 -3.28 15.23 3.88
N GLY A 599 -3.58 16.26 3.11
CA GLY A 599 -4.93 16.56 2.59
C GLY A 599 -5.81 17.37 3.55
N GLU A 600 -6.89 17.91 3.01
CA GLU A 600 -7.87 18.73 3.74
C GLU A 600 -8.98 17.87 4.37
N PRO A 601 -9.28 18.00 5.67
CA PRO A 601 -10.38 17.31 6.32
C PRO A 601 -11.74 17.62 5.65
N PRO A 602 -12.67 16.65 5.57
CA PRO A 602 -14.02 16.93 5.13
C PRO A 602 -14.70 17.87 6.11
N SER A 603 -15.61 18.74 5.64
CA SER A 603 -16.25 19.80 6.45
C SER A 603 -17.11 19.32 7.63
N TRP A 604 -17.29 18.00 7.79
CA TRP A 604 -17.87 17.38 8.98
C TRP A 604 -16.85 16.99 10.05
N LEU A 605 -15.54 17.01 9.79
CA LEU A 605 -14.48 16.79 10.78
C LEU A 605 -13.76 18.10 11.08
N GLU A 606 -13.75 18.54 12.34
CA GLU A 606 -13.23 19.85 12.76
C GLU A 606 -12.28 19.70 13.94
N ARG A 607 -11.10 20.34 13.88
CA ARG A 607 -10.13 20.34 14.99
C ARG A 607 -10.44 21.47 15.97
N GLU A 608 -10.74 21.11 17.21
CA GLU A 608 -10.90 22.06 18.30
C GLU A 608 -9.55 22.40 18.93
N LEU A 609 -9.36 23.67 19.31
CA LEU A 609 -8.17 24.17 19.99
C LEU A 609 -8.29 24.14 21.52
N ILE A 610 -9.43 24.56 22.11
CA ILE A 610 -9.71 24.42 23.55
C ILE A 610 -11.12 23.85 23.80
N ALA A 611 -11.20 22.86 24.68
CA ALA A 611 -12.41 22.18 25.16
C ALA A 611 -13.41 23.01 25.99
N LYS A 612 -13.22 24.33 26.10
CA LYS A 612 -13.89 25.16 27.13
C LYS A 612 -15.36 25.52 26.77
N ASN A 613 -15.86 25.24 25.56
CA ASN A 613 -17.25 25.51 25.14
C ASN A 613 -17.78 24.53 24.06
N LEU A 614 -17.81 23.23 24.37
CA LEU A 614 -18.35 22.22 23.46
C LEU A 614 -19.89 22.34 23.29
N PRO A 615 -20.43 22.19 22.07
CA PRO A 615 -21.88 22.16 21.83
C PRO A 615 -22.51 20.89 22.41
N LYS A 616 -23.85 20.85 22.52
CA LYS A 616 -24.57 19.64 22.97
C LYS A 616 -24.32 18.46 22.02
N VAL A 617 -23.45 17.55 22.46
CA VAL A 617 -23.08 16.32 21.74
C VAL A 617 -24.20 15.27 21.76
N SER A 618 -24.13 14.37 20.78
CA SER A 618 -24.88 13.10 20.73
C SER A 618 -24.07 11.90 21.20
N ALA A 619 -22.74 12.02 21.20
CA ALA A 619 -21.79 11.10 21.85
C ALA A 619 -20.42 11.78 22.01
N SER A 620 -19.65 11.35 22.99
CA SER A 620 -18.30 11.81 23.33
C SER A 620 -17.40 10.60 23.55
N PHE A 621 -16.20 10.58 22.98
CA PHE A 621 -15.29 9.44 23.15
C PHE A 621 -13.82 9.81 23.07
N PHE A 622 -12.96 8.90 23.53
CA PHE A 622 -11.51 9.05 23.49
C PHE A 622 -10.86 7.98 22.60
N ALA A 623 -9.74 8.30 21.96
CA ALA A 623 -8.91 7.32 21.25
C ALA A 623 -7.43 7.46 21.62
N PHE A 624 -6.74 6.33 21.75
CA PHE A 624 -5.29 6.25 22.01
C PHE A 624 -4.75 4.89 21.56
N GLY A 625 -3.44 4.73 21.44
CA GLY A 625 -2.77 3.48 21.04
C GLY A 625 -1.37 3.38 21.66
N ASN A 626 -0.76 2.20 21.64
CA ASN A 626 0.51 1.90 22.31
C ASN A 626 0.54 2.42 23.76
N ALA A 627 -0.48 2.04 24.54
CA ALA A 627 -0.56 2.31 25.98
C ALA A 627 0.24 1.30 26.83
N ASN A 628 0.67 0.18 26.24
CA ASN A 628 1.68 -0.75 26.75
C ASN A 628 1.49 -1.16 28.23
N ILE A 629 0.24 -1.25 28.71
CA ILE A 629 -0.09 -1.49 30.11
C ILE A 629 0.59 -2.77 30.58
N SER A 630 1.44 -2.65 31.60
CA SER A 630 2.14 -3.77 32.20
C SER A 630 1.50 -4.19 33.52
N LYS A 631 1.75 -5.44 33.95
CA LYS A 631 1.41 -5.91 35.30
C LYS A 631 1.99 -4.97 36.36
N GLY A 632 3.24 -4.52 36.17
CA GLY A 632 3.98 -3.66 37.10
C GLY A 632 3.64 -2.16 37.10
N ASP A 633 2.69 -1.69 36.27
CA ASP A 633 2.39 -0.25 36.19
C ASP A 633 1.79 0.33 37.49
N ASP A 634 2.37 1.45 37.93
CA ASP A 634 1.96 2.21 39.11
C ASP A 634 1.57 3.66 38.73
N VAL A 635 1.38 4.52 39.75
CA VAL A 635 1.01 5.94 39.57
C VAL A 635 2.07 6.78 38.85
N GLY A 636 3.30 6.27 38.68
CA GLY A 636 4.39 6.88 37.93
C GLY A 636 4.37 6.56 36.43
N SER A 637 3.73 5.45 36.01
CA SER A 637 3.62 5.06 34.61
C SER A 637 2.74 6.01 33.78
N LEU A 638 3.06 6.18 32.50
CA LEU A 638 2.29 7.07 31.62
C LEU A 638 0.91 6.51 31.29
N SER A 639 0.84 5.19 31.10
CA SER A 639 -0.39 4.41 30.99
C SER A 639 -1.39 4.72 32.11
N PHE A 640 -0.95 4.76 33.37
CA PHE A 640 -1.81 5.07 34.52
C PHE A 640 -2.33 6.52 34.47
N LYS A 641 -1.46 7.50 34.16
CA LYS A 641 -1.87 8.91 34.03
C LYS A 641 -2.90 9.12 32.91
N LEU A 642 -2.71 8.45 31.77
CA LEU A 642 -3.68 8.45 30.67
C LEU A 642 -5.05 7.98 31.18
N LEU A 643 -5.11 6.83 31.87
CA LEU A 643 -6.36 6.30 32.41
C LEU A 643 -7.03 7.26 33.41
N GLU A 644 -6.29 7.86 34.34
CA GLU A 644 -6.86 8.86 35.27
C GLU A 644 -7.30 10.15 34.55
N TYR A 645 -6.62 10.60 33.49
CA TYR A 645 -7.08 11.71 32.65
C TYR A 645 -8.43 11.39 31.99
N LEU A 646 -8.58 10.22 31.36
CA LEU A 646 -9.85 9.82 30.71
C LEU A 646 -11.00 9.73 31.72
N LYS A 647 -10.74 9.13 32.88
CA LYS A 647 -11.68 8.99 34.01
C LYS A 647 -12.10 10.32 34.61
N LYS A 648 -11.17 11.27 34.77
CA LYS A 648 -11.47 12.64 35.24
C LYS A 648 -12.29 13.42 34.21
N ARG A 649 -11.98 13.26 32.92
CA ARG A 649 -12.60 14.00 31.81
C ARG A 649 -14.04 13.54 31.55
N GLY A 650 -14.27 12.23 31.58
CA GLY A 650 -15.57 11.60 31.34
C GLY A 650 -15.97 11.57 29.86
N GLY A 651 -16.75 10.56 29.47
CA GLY A 651 -17.25 10.37 28.10
C GLY A 651 -18.06 9.09 27.96
N ASP A 652 -18.70 8.88 26.82
CA ASP A 652 -19.54 7.70 26.57
C ASP A 652 -18.69 6.41 26.42
N PHE A 653 -17.52 6.52 25.79
CA PHE A 653 -16.53 5.44 25.72
C PHE A 653 -15.09 5.91 25.50
N ALA A 654 -14.12 5.01 25.71
CA ALA A 654 -12.75 5.13 25.19
C ALA A 654 -12.39 3.91 24.35
N LEU A 655 -11.54 4.13 23.34
CA LEU A 655 -11.08 3.15 22.38
C LEU A 655 -9.55 3.10 22.41
N SER A 656 -8.99 1.90 22.58
CA SER A 656 -7.59 1.66 22.23
C SER A 656 -7.45 1.14 20.81
N THR A 657 -6.53 1.72 20.04
CA THR A 657 -6.16 1.34 18.67
C THR A 657 -5.07 0.27 18.62
N GLY A 658 -4.93 -0.53 19.68
CA GLY A 658 -3.97 -1.64 19.81
C GLY A 658 -2.68 -1.28 20.54
N ASN A 659 -1.95 -2.32 20.95
CA ASN A 659 -0.84 -2.27 21.90
C ASN A 659 -1.29 -1.63 23.22
N LEU A 660 -2.44 -2.11 23.71
CA LEU A 660 -3.00 -1.71 24.99
C LEU A 660 -2.16 -2.24 26.16
N THR A 661 -1.50 -3.38 25.97
CA THR A 661 -0.70 -4.12 26.97
C THR A 661 0.77 -4.26 26.53
N SER A 662 1.65 -4.68 27.44
CA SER A 662 3.07 -4.92 27.12
C SER A 662 3.34 -6.23 26.36
N ASP A 663 2.49 -7.25 26.52
CA ASP A 663 2.86 -8.65 26.22
C ASP A 663 1.69 -9.61 25.90
N GLY A 664 0.43 -9.19 26.06
CA GLY A 664 -0.72 -10.06 25.82
C GLY A 664 -0.86 -11.25 26.78
N MET A 665 -0.06 -11.33 27.86
CA MET A 665 -0.19 -12.40 28.85
C MET A 665 -1.47 -12.26 29.66
N GLY A 666 -2.09 -13.38 30.03
CA GLY A 666 -3.36 -13.41 30.77
C GLY A 666 -3.35 -12.60 32.08
N GLU A 667 -2.22 -12.54 32.79
CA GLU A 667 -2.06 -11.69 33.97
C GLU A 667 -2.05 -10.18 33.62
N THR A 668 -1.34 -9.79 32.57
CA THR A 668 -1.24 -8.40 32.10
C THR A 668 -2.58 -7.93 31.51
N LEU A 669 -3.24 -8.77 30.71
CA LEU A 669 -4.60 -8.56 30.22
C LEU A 669 -5.59 -8.41 31.38
N GLY A 670 -5.50 -9.28 32.39
CA GLY A 670 -6.35 -9.20 33.59
C GLY A 670 -6.12 -7.91 34.39
N ALA A 671 -4.87 -7.49 34.56
CA ALA A 671 -4.51 -6.23 35.20
C ALA A 671 -5.01 -5.01 34.39
N ALA A 672 -4.85 -5.03 33.07
CA ALA A 672 -5.38 -4.01 32.17
C ALA A 672 -6.91 -3.93 32.26
N ARG A 673 -7.63 -5.06 32.10
CA ARG A 673 -9.10 -5.13 32.25
C ARG A 673 -9.55 -4.55 33.59
N SER A 674 -8.86 -4.89 34.67
CA SER A 674 -9.16 -4.40 36.03
C SER A 674 -8.99 -2.88 36.16
N ARG A 675 -7.91 -2.31 35.60
CA ARG A 675 -7.71 -0.84 35.54
C ARG A 675 -8.79 -0.15 34.69
N LEU A 676 -9.17 -0.75 33.57
CA LEU A 676 -10.16 -0.20 32.63
C LEU A 676 -11.59 -0.20 33.19
N LEU A 677 -11.97 -1.24 33.94
CA LEU A 677 -13.28 -1.29 34.62
C LEU A 677 -13.45 -0.19 35.68
N ASN A 678 -12.35 0.34 36.23
CA ASN A 678 -12.35 1.43 37.20
C ASN A 678 -12.46 2.84 36.58
N LEU A 679 -12.54 2.97 35.25
CA LEU A 679 -12.67 4.27 34.57
C LEU A 679 -14.06 4.90 34.66
N SER A 680 -15.10 4.10 34.93
CA SER A 680 -16.52 4.49 34.84
C SER A 680 -17.03 4.95 33.46
N ILE A 681 -16.20 4.88 32.42
CA ILE A 681 -16.59 5.01 31.00
C ILE A 681 -16.61 3.62 30.34
N LYS A 682 -17.35 3.44 29.25
CA LYS A 682 -17.25 2.19 28.46
C LYS A 682 -15.88 2.09 27.80
N PHE A 683 -15.41 0.88 27.54
CA PHE A 683 -14.11 0.67 26.89
C PHE A 683 -14.21 -0.33 25.73
N TYR A 684 -13.39 -0.11 24.70
CA TYR A 684 -13.21 -0.98 23.55
C TYR A 684 -11.73 -1.09 23.19
N ASN A 685 -11.27 -2.29 22.81
CA ASN A 685 -9.89 -2.51 22.36
C ASN A 685 -9.84 -3.06 20.92
N THR A 686 -8.93 -2.50 20.13
CA THR A 686 -8.45 -3.08 18.86
C THR A 686 -7.27 -3.99 19.19
N LEU A 687 -7.14 -5.14 18.53
CA LEU A 687 -5.98 -6.00 18.73
C LEU A 687 -4.71 -5.35 18.15
N GLY A 688 -3.65 -5.19 18.95
CA GLY A 688 -2.31 -4.83 18.47
C GLY A 688 -1.33 -6.00 18.45
N PHE A 689 -0.11 -5.72 17.99
CA PHE A 689 0.98 -6.70 17.98
C PHE A 689 1.30 -7.22 19.39
N ASN A 690 1.32 -6.33 20.40
CA ASN A 690 1.62 -6.70 21.79
C ASN A 690 0.56 -7.62 22.41
N GLU A 691 -0.72 -7.50 22.03
CA GLU A 691 -1.77 -8.38 22.54
C GLU A 691 -1.65 -9.82 21.99
N LYS A 692 -1.00 -9.95 20.84
CA LYS A 692 -0.79 -11.22 20.12
C LYS A 692 0.50 -11.92 20.54
N CYS A 693 1.53 -11.13 20.88
CA CYS A 693 2.82 -11.51 21.45
C CYS A 693 2.84 -12.91 22.11
N LYS A 694 2.35 -13.06 23.34
CA LYS A 694 2.49 -14.33 24.08
C LYS A 694 1.38 -15.36 23.85
N ASP A 695 0.34 -15.03 23.08
CA ASP A 695 -0.75 -15.96 22.73
C ASP A 695 -1.09 -15.90 21.23
N PRO A 696 -0.35 -16.65 20.38
CA PRO A 696 -0.67 -16.76 18.96
C PRO A 696 -2.04 -17.39 18.64
N SER A 697 -2.74 -17.97 19.62
CA SER A 697 -4.11 -18.48 19.46
C SER A 697 -5.18 -17.41 19.72
N LEU A 698 -4.81 -16.31 20.38
CA LEU A 698 -5.68 -15.22 20.82
C LEU A 698 -6.86 -15.63 21.71
N LEU A 699 -6.89 -16.87 22.21
CA LEU A 699 -7.97 -17.40 23.04
C LEU A 699 -8.00 -16.77 24.45
N ASN A 700 -6.81 -16.49 25.03
CA ASN A 700 -6.72 -15.77 26.31
C ASN A 700 -7.06 -14.29 26.12
N TYR A 701 -6.61 -13.67 25.02
CA TYR A 701 -7.03 -12.32 24.66
C TYR A 701 -8.56 -12.22 24.51
N ALA A 702 -9.18 -13.11 23.74
CA ALA A 702 -10.61 -13.04 23.45
C ALA A 702 -11.52 -13.35 24.64
N SER A 703 -11.08 -14.20 25.57
CA SER A 703 -11.81 -14.49 26.81
C SER A 703 -11.62 -13.44 27.91
N ILE A 704 -10.46 -12.76 27.95
CA ILE A 704 -10.15 -11.74 28.96
C ILE A 704 -10.54 -10.33 28.50
N MET A 705 -10.50 -10.01 27.20
CA MET A 705 -10.70 -8.66 26.68
C MET A 705 -11.93 -8.57 25.77
N PHE A 706 -11.75 -8.79 24.47
CA PHE A 706 -12.76 -8.63 23.42
C PHE A 706 -12.48 -9.63 22.28
N PRO A 707 -13.46 -9.98 21.43
CA PRO A 707 -13.19 -10.58 20.13
C PRO A 707 -12.12 -9.83 19.32
N THR A 708 -11.44 -10.50 18.40
CA THR A 708 -10.40 -9.89 17.55
C THR A 708 -10.98 -8.86 16.57
N HIS A 709 -12.20 -9.09 16.09
CA HIS A 709 -13.02 -8.16 15.33
C HIS A 709 -14.45 -8.14 15.90
N TYR A 710 -15.11 -6.98 15.90
CA TYR A 710 -16.48 -6.82 16.38
C TYR A 710 -17.05 -5.43 16.02
N SER A 711 -18.36 -5.26 16.11
CA SER A 711 -19.06 -3.99 15.88
C SER A 711 -19.85 -3.56 17.13
N VAL A 712 -19.92 -2.25 17.39
CA VAL A 712 -20.72 -1.67 18.47
C VAL A 712 -21.34 -0.34 18.04
N SER A 713 -22.67 -0.26 18.07
CA SER A 713 -23.40 1.00 17.87
C SER A 713 -23.56 1.80 19.17
N THR A 714 -23.29 3.11 19.13
CA THR A 714 -23.55 4.07 20.22
C THR A 714 -24.04 5.39 19.61
N GLY A 715 -25.33 5.71 19.78
CA GLY A 715 -25.94 6.88 19.17
C GLY A 715 -26.01 6.77 17.64
N ASP A 716 -25.47 7.76 16.93
CA ASP A 716 -25.30 7.74 15.46
C ASP A 716 -23.98 7.08 15.01
N ILE A 717 -23.14 6.64 15.95
CA ILE A 717 -21.86 5.99 15.68
C ILE A 717 -22.07 4.48 15.60
N ASN A 718 -21.51 3.84 14.57
CA ASN A 718 -21.13 2.44 14.61
C ASN A 718 -19.60 2.37 14.63
N LEU A 719 -19.04 1.81 15.71
CA LEU A 719 -17.62 1.50 15.85
C LEU A 719 -17.40 0.08 15.31
N ILE A 720 -16.52 -0.08 14.33
CA ILE A 720 -16.15 -1.36 13.72
C ILE A 720 -14.67 -1.60 14.04
N VAL A 721 -14.38 -2.60 14.87
CA VAL A 721 -13.03 -3.02 15.26
C VAL A 721 -12.61 -4.19 14.38
N LEU A 722 -11.40 -4.10 13.84
CA LEU A 722 -10.84 -5.00 12.83
C LEU A 722 -9.43 -5.47 13.24
N ASP A 723 -9.14 -6.76 13.06
CA ASP A 723 -7.80 -7.31 13.23
C ASP A 723 -7.05 -7.33 11.89
N ASN A 724 -6.01 -6.51 11.79
CA ASN A 724 -5.03 -6.55 10.70
C ASN A 724 -3.60 -6.79 11.19
N THR A 725 -3.42 -7.38 12.38
CA THR A 725 -2.10 -7.60 13.02
C THR A 725 -1.16 -8.50 12.24
N ALA A 726 -1.64 -9.31 11.29
CA ALA A 726 -0.77 -10.04 10.36
C ALA A 726 -0.37 -9.22 9.11
N GLY A 727 -0.64 -7.92 9.08
CA GLY A 727 -0.41 -7.04 7.93
C GLY A 727 -1.58 -6.95 6.95
N GLY A 728 -2.73 -7.54 7.27
CA GLY A 728 -3.95 -7.58 6.45
C GLY A 728 -5.08 -8.27 7.20
N PHE A 729 -6.33 -8.11 6.77
CA PHE A 729 -7.46 -8.81 7.38
C PHE A 729 -7.40 -10.30 7.01
N THR A 730 -7.27 -10.61 5.71
CA THR A 730 -7.19 -11.99 5.19
C THR A 730 -5.96 -12.73 5.73
N LEU A 731 -4.85 -12.04 5.94
CA LEU A 731 -3.65 -12.60 6.60
C LEU A 731 -3.86 -12.91 8.10
N SER A 732 -4.81 -12.23 8.75
CA SER A 732 -5.09 -12.40 10.19
C SER A 732 -6.14 -13.49 10.44
N ASP A 733 -7.07 -13.74 9.50
CA ASP A 733 -8.17 -14.73 9.59
C ASP A 733 -7.79 -16.10 10.20
N PRO A 734 -6.60 -16.71 9.93
CA PRO A 734 -6.22 -17.99 10.52
C PRO A 734 -6.06 -18.00 12.05
N GLN A 735 -5.91 -16.81 12.68
CA GLN A 735 -5.61 -16.62 14.11
C GLN A 735 -6.77 -15.93 14.86
N GLN A 736 -7.78 -15.43 14.16
CA GLN A 736 -8.87 -14.64 14.76
C GLN A 736 -9.79 -15.46 15.68
N THR A 737 -10.41 -14.76 16.65
CA THR A 737 -11.47 -15.29 17.51
C THR A 737 -12.61 -14.26 17.57
N PRO A 738 -13.80 -14.53 16.98
CA PRO A 738 -14.20 -15.78 16.33
C PRO A 738 -13.41 -16.08 15.06
N ARG A 739 -13.29 -17.37 14.73
CA ARG A 739 -12.57 -17.85 13.54
C ARG A 739 -13.49 -17.87 12.32
N GLU A 740 -13.74 -16.71 11.75
CA GLU A 740 -14.50 -16.49 10.52
C GLU A 740 -13.74 -15.56 9.56
N ALA A 741 -14.19 -15.44 8.31
CA ALA A 741 -13.53 -14.58 7.32
C ALA A 741 -13.93 -13.11 7.52
N GLN A 742 -12.99 -12.27 7.99
CA GLN A 742 -13.31 -10.93 8.48
C GLN A 742 -13.94 -10.04 7.40
N TRP A 743 -13.53 -10.19 6.13
CA TRP A 743 -14.12 -9.48 5.00
C TRP A 743 -15.60 -9.79 4.78
N ALA A 744 -16.01 -11.05 4.89
CA ALA A 744 -17.40 -11.46 4.70
C ALA A 744 -18.29 -10.93 5.84
N TRP A 745 -17.78 -11.02 7.07
CA TRP A 745 -18.38 -10.40 8.25
C TRP A 745 -18.53 -8.87 8.08
N LEU A 746 -17.47 -8.19 7.62
CA LEU A 746 -17.46 -6.74 7.42
C LEU A 746 -18.45 -6.29 6.34
N LEU A 747 -18.54 -7.02 5.23
CA LEU A 747 -19.55 -6.78 4.19
C LEU A 747 -20.98 -7.00 4.71
N GLN A 748 -21.19 -7.96 5.62
CA GLN A 748 -22.49 -8.16 6.29
C GLN A 748 -22.82 -7.00 7.23
N GLU A 749 -21.89 -6.55 8.07
CA GLU A 749 -22.06 -5.39 8.96
C GLU A 749 -22.41 -4.12 8.16
N MET A 750 -21.71 -3.85 7.05
CA MET A 750 -22.01 -2.70 6.17
C MET A 750 -23.40 -2.77 5.50
N ARG A 751 -23.92 -3.97 5.27
CA ARG A 751 -25.29 -4.23 4.77
C ARG A 751 -26.36 -4.07 5.85
N GLN A 752 -26.04 -4.31 7.12
CA GLN A 752 -26.99 -4.31 8.25
C GLN A 752 -27.04 -2.98 9.00
N THR A 753 -25.91 -2.30 9.17
CA THR A 753 -25.80 -1.08 9.98
C THR A 753 -26.66 0.06 9.44
N ARG A 754 -27.21 0.88 10.35
CA ARG A 754 -28.05 2.06 10.03
C ARG A 754 -27.46 3.39 10.53
N ALA A 755 -26.27 3.35 11.14
CA ALA A 755 -25.54 4.55 11.54
C ALA A 755 -25.20 5.44 10.34
N ASN A 756 -25.23 6.76 10.54
CA ASN A 756 -24.70 7.72 9.56
C ASN A 756 -23.22 8.01 9.81
N THR A 757 -22.68 7.60 10.95
CA THR A 757 -21.26 7.72 11.30
C THR A 757 -20.63 6.34 11.48
N LEU A 758 -19.68 6.00 10.62
CA LEU A 758 -18.89 4.77 10.71
C LEU A 758 -17.47 5.12 11.16
N ILE A 759 -17.03 4.52 12.26
CA ILE A 759 -15.66 4.65 12.77
C ILE A 759 -15.02 3.26 12.71
N PHE A 760 -14.01 3.10 11.88
CA PHE A 760 -13.26 1.86 11.76
C PHE A 760 -12.00 1.97 12.62
N SER A 761 -11.63 0.91 13.31
CA SER A 761 -10.41 0.85 14.14
C SER A 761 -9.61 -0.40 13.82
N CYS A 762 -8.36 -0.22 13.41
CA CYS A 762 -7.44 -1.28 13.05
C CYS A 762 -6.01 -0.88 13.44
N HIS A 763 -5.18 -1.80 13.93
CA HIS A 763 -3.90 -1.41 14.53
C HIS A 763 -2.85 -0.99 13.49
N VAL A 764 -2.65 -1.83 12.47
CA VAL A 764 -1.72 -1.61 11.36
C VAL A 764 -2.30 -0.53 10.45
N CYS A 765 -1.50 0.48 10.09
CA CYS A 765 -1.98 1.66 9.37
C CYS A 765 -2.34 1.31 7.91
N PRO A 766 -3.61 1.45 7.46
CA PRO A 766 -4.00 1.06 6.10
C PRO A 766 -3.30 1.90 5.02
N MET A 767 -3.19 3.21 5.21
CA MET A 767 -2.44 4.11 4.33
C MET A 767 -0.91 4.06 4.54
N GLY A 768 -0.41 3.13 5.38
CA GLY A 768 0.98 3.01 5.81
C GLY A 768 1.48 4.16 6.69
N SER A 769 2.52 3.93 7.51
CA SER A 769 3.39 5.06 7.91
C SER A 769 4.52 5.20 6.92
N VAL A 770 4.23 5.99 5.89
CA VAL A 770 5.13 6.32 4.80
C VAL A 770 6.52 6.84 5.26
N VAL A 771 6.59 7.55 6.40
CA VAL A 771 7.67 8.54 6.69
C VAL A 771 8.80 8.01 7.59
N ASP A 772 8.69 6.78 8.12
CA ASP A 772 9.54 6.34 9.24
C ASP A 772 10.26 5.02 8.99
N GLY A 773 10.06 4.41 7.81
CA GLY A 773 10.59 3.08 7.48
C GLY A 773 10.02 1.92 8.32
N TYR A 774 9.04 2.20 9.19
CA TYR A 774 8.53 1.32 10.23
C TYR A 774 7.96 0.00 9.68
N ASN A 775 8.20 -1.11 10.38
CA ASN A 775 7.58 -2.40 10.04
C ASN A 775 6.06 -2.34 10.30
N GLY A 776 5.26 -2.88 9.38
CA GLY A 776 3.80 -2.85 9.49
C GLY A 776 3.15 -1.68 8.74
N ALA A 777 3.41 -1.59 7.42
CA ALA A 777 2.39 -1.14 6.49
C ALA A 777 1.41 -2.29 6.23
N MET A 778 0.12 -1.98 6.04
CA MET A 778 -0.86 -2.97 5.59
C MET A 778 -0.54 -3.40 4.14
N ASN A 779 -0.94 -4.61 3.77
CA ASN A 779 -0.91 -5.09 2.38
C ASN A 779 -1.61 -4.05 1.49
N SER A 780 -0.91 -3.52 0.48
CA SER A 780 -1.38 -2.39 -0.33
C SER A 780 -2.72 -2.68 -1.03
N VAL A 781 -2.96 -3.95 -1.39
CA VAL A 781 -4.22 -4.40 -1.98
C VAL A 781 -5.34 -4.45 -0.97
N GLU A 782 -5.11 -5.02 0.22
CA GLU A 782 -6.17 -5.05 1.23
C GLU A 782 -6.49 -3.61 1.70
N ALA A 783 -5.49 -2.74 1.76
CA ALA A 783 -5.66 -1.31 2.02
C ALA A 783 -6.46 -0.59 0.93
N GLU A 784 -6.18 -0.84 -0.35
CA GLU A 784 -6.95 -0.27 -1.48
C GLU A 784 -8.38 -0.83 -1.52
N THR A 785 -8.55 -2.15 -1.33
CA THR A 785 -9.85 -2.82 -1.23
C THR A 785 -10.68 -2.21 -0.11
N PHE A 786 -10.05 -1.97 1.04
CA PHE A 786 -10.67 -1.34 2.21
C PHE A 786 -11.04 0.11 1.89
N HIS A 787 -10.14 0.88 1.30
CA HIS A 787 -10.42 2.25 0.86
C HIS A 787 -11.61 2.34 -0.11
N LYS A 788 -11.70 1.44 -1.11
CA LYS A 788 -12.83 1.37 -2.04
C LYS A 788 -14.15 1.04 -1.33
N LEU A 789 -14.14 0.10 -0.37
CA LEU A 789 -15.31 -0.17 0.48
C LEU A 789 -15.72 1.07 1.29
N LEU A 790 -14.78 1.78 1.91
CA LEU A 790 -15.05 3.00 2.66
C LEU A 790 -15.56 4.14 1.77
N LEU A 791 -15.01 4.28 0.56
CA LEU A 791 -15.46 5.25 -0.44
C LEU A 791 -16.89 4.96 -0.90
N ARG A 792 -17.24 3.69 -1.09
CA ARG A 792 -18.60 3.23 -1.38
C ARG A 792 -19.58 3.59 -0.26
N GLU A 793 -19.20 3.42 1.01
CA GLU A 793 -20.07 3.83 2.14
C GLU A 793 -20.19 5.35 2.26
N LYS A 794 -19.08 6.09 2.13
CA LYS A 794 -19.09 7.56 2.06
C LYS A 794 -20.00 8.08 0.95
N ASN A 795 -19.97 7.46 -0.23
CA ASN A 795 -20.78 7.88 -1.37
C ASN A 795 -22.28 7.56 -1.21
N LYS A 796 -22.69 6.79 -0.18
CA LYS A 796 -24.10 6.71 0.27
C LYS A 796 -24.50 7.87 1.20
N GLY A 797 -23.60 8.82 1.48
CA GLY A 797 -23.81 9.94 2.41
C GLY A 797 -23.37 9.68 3.84
N ARG A 798 -22.65 8.59 4.13
CA ARG A 798 -22.14 8.28 5.48
C ARG A 798 -20.88 9.10 5.79
N ARG A 799 -20.75 9.54 7.04
CA ARG A 799 -19.48 10.01 7.62
C ARG A 799 -18.61 8.78 7.89
N VAL A 800 -17.38 8.76 7.40
CA VAL A 800 -16.47 7.60 7.50
C VAL A 800 -15.11 8.08 8.00
N LEU A 801 -14.65 7.49 9.10
CA LEU A 801 -13.40 7.79 9.81
C LEU A 801 -12.65 6.48 10.07
N VAL A 802 -11.33 6.47 9.92
CA VAL A 802 -10.47 5.34 10.30
C VAL A 802 -9.49 5.77 11.39
N LEU A 803 -9.33 4.94 12.42
CA LEU A 803 -8.42 5.12 13.54
C LEU A 803 -7.39 3.97 13.56
N SER A 804 -6.14 4.29 13.89
CA SER A 804 -5.03 3.31 13.93
C SER A 804 -3.96 3.62 14.96
N GLY A 805 -3.07 2.65 15.25
CA GLY A 805 -2.19 2.69 16.43
C GLY A 805 -0.69 2.45 16.20
N ASN A 806 -0.27 1.76 15.13
CA ASN A 806 1.11 1.26 15.00
C ASN A 806 2.24 2.33 15.14
N HIS A 807 2.03 3.56 14.66
CA HIS A 807 3.02 4.66 14.76
C HIS A 807 2.81 5.50 16.04
N PHE A 808 3.89 5.74 16.81
CA PHE A 808 3.84 6.32 18.15
C PHE A 808 3.35 7.78 18.22
N GLY A 809 3.60 8.61 17.20
CA GLY A 809 3.06 9.98 17.13
C GLY A 809 1.62 10.07 16.62
N PHE A 810 1.12 11.31 16.50
CA PHE A 810 -0.13 11.62 15.79
C PHE A 810 0.13 11.72 14.28
N ARG A 811 -0.84 11.29 13.46
CA ARG A 811 -0.86 11.56 12.00
C ARG A 811 -2.29 11.60 11.47
N MET A 812 -2.54 12.39 10.43
CA MET A 812 -3.75 12.31 9.61
C MET A 812 -3.40 12.21 8.11
N ILE A 813 -4.10 11.35 7.38
CA ILE A 813 -4.12 11.30 5.91
C ILE A 813 -5.58 11.35 5.47
N VAL A 814 -5.96 12.32 4.64
CA VAL A 814 -7.33 12.45 4.12
C VAL A 814 -7.35 12.07 2.64
N ARG A 815 -7.69 10.82 2.36
CA ARG A 815 -7.78 10.30 0.99
C ARG A 815 -9.23 10.30 0.52
N ASP A 816 -9.51 10.90 -0.63
CA ASP A 816 -10.85 10.93 -1.28
C ASP A 816 -12.00 11.40 -0.36
N GLY A 817 -11.67 12.22 0.63
CA GLY A 817 -12.59 12.76 1.65
C GLY A 817 -12.85 11.85 2.85
N ILE A 818 -12.02 10.82 3.06
CA ILE A 818 -12.04 9.90 4.21
C ILE A 818 -10.78 10.18 5.06
N PRO A 819 -10.92 10.62 6.33
CA PRO A 819 -9.80 10.76 7.24
C PRO A 819 -9.35 9.41 7.79
N TYR A 820 -8.04 9.15 7.66
CA TYR A 820 -7.31 8.11 8.37
C TYR A 820 -6.45 8.79 9.42
N ILE A 821 -6.71 8.52 10.70
CA ILE A 821 -5.99 9.09 11.84
C ILE A 821 -5.18 7.98 12.52
N THR A 822 -3.91 8.25 12.81
CA THR A 822 -3.04 7.38 13.61
C THR A 822 -2.71 8.09 14.93
N THR A 823 -2.76 7.35 16.04
CA THR A 823 -2.70 7.91 17.40
C THR A 823 -2.03 6.95 18.38
N GLY A 824 -0.76 6.61 18.17
CA GLY A 824 -0.02 5.64 18.99
C GLY A 824 0.68 6.20 20.25
N GLY A 825 0.24 7.33 20.79
CA GLY A 825 0.99 8.09 21.80
C GLY A 825 0.67 7.82 23.27
N GLY A 826 0.02 6.70 23.60
CA GLY A 826 -0.57 6.47 24.92
C GLY A 826 0.44 6.29 26.06
N ASP A 827 1.51 5.53 25.82
CA ASP A 827 2.65 5.36 26.75
C ASP A 827 3.98 5.79 26.12
N GLY A 828 4.12 5.64 24.80
CA GLY A 828 5.26 6.10 24.02
C GLY A 828 6.53 5.27 24.26
N PHE A 829 7.14 4.75 23.20
CA PHE A 829 8.43 4.03 23.31
C PHE A 829 9.60 5.03 23.42
N LEU A 830 9.67 5.70 24.59
CA LEU A 830 10.50 6.88 24.88
C LEU A 830 12.03 6.67 24.79
N GLY A 831 12.49 5.50 24.36
CA GLY A 831 13.88 5.24 24.00
C GLY A 831 14.32 5.99 22.73
N ASN A 832 13.46 6.01 21.70
CA ASN A 832 13.79 6.57 20.37
C ASN A 832 13.00 7.84 20.00
N VAL A 833 12.53 8.64 20.98
CA VAL A 833 12.02 10.00 20.68
C VAL A 833 13.18 10.85 20.17
N SER A 834 13.22 11.05 18.85
CA SER A 834 13.80 12.23 18.22
C SER A 834 13.04 13.48 18.68
N ASN A 835 13.58 14.67 18.46
CA ASN A 835 12.95 15.91 18.94
C ASN A 835 11.76 16.37 18.06
N GLU A 836 11.23 15.47 17.20
CA GLU A 836 10.77 15.83 15.85
C GLU A 836 9.42 15.23 15.42
N GLY A 837 8.73 14.43 16.26
CA GLY A 837 7.36 13.99 15.92
C GLY A 837 6.60 13.14 16.95
N ASP A 838 7.30 12.27 17.70
CA ASP A 838 6.63 11.31 18.59
C ASP A 838 6.17 11.95 19.91
N ILE A 839 4.91 12.37 19.92
CA ILE A 839 4.25 13.05 21.05
C ILE A 839 3.44 12.08 21.92
N CYS A 840 3.63 12.15 23.24
CA CYS A 840 2.74 11.47 24.19
C CYS A 840 1.38 12.18 24.25
N HIS A 841 0.32 11.52 23.79
CA HIS A 841 -0.98 12.14 23.58
C HIS A 841 -2.16 11.15 23.63
N TYR A 842 -3.36 11.70 23.74
CA TYR A 842 -4.61 11.03 23.39
C TYR A 842 -5.51 11.95 22.55
N LEU A 843 -6.53 11.38 21.92
CA LEU A 843 -7.56 12.12 21.19
C LEU A 843 -8.85 12.20 22.00
N GLU A 844 -9.46 13.39 22.01
CA GLU A 844 -10.79 13.67 22.53
C GLU A 844 -11.72 13.97 21.35
N PHE A 845 -12.82 13.23 21.21
CA PHE A 845 -13.79 13.34 20.13
C PHE A 845 -15.19 13.67 20.65
N ASN A 846 -15.85 14.62 20.00
CA ASN A 846 -17.17 15.13 20.34
C ASN A 846 -18.08 15.08 19.10
N VAL A 847 -19.00 14.12 19.07
CA VAL A 847 -19.85 13.83 17.92
C VAL A 847 -21.20 14.52 18.08
N THR A 848 -21.57 15.29 17.07
CA THR A 848 -22.88 15.95 16.91
C THR A 848 -23.61 15.40 15.68
N ARG A 849 -24.86 15.80 15.48
CA ARG A 849 -25.67 15.44 14.30
C ARG A 849 -24.96 15.76 12.96
N ASN A 850 -24.21 16.85 12.90
CA ASN A 850 -23.63 17.35 11.64
C ASN A 850 -22.10 17.24 11.59
N LYS A 851 -21.42 17.39 12.73
CA LYS A 851 -19.95 17.40 12.83
C LYS A 851 -19.41 16.39 13.85
N ILE A 852 -18.20 15.90 13.61
CA ILE A 852 -17.29 15.33 14.60
C ILE A 852 -16.24 16.41 14.89
N ILE A 853 -16.14 16.81 16.15
CA ILE A 853 -15.14 17.75 16.64
C ILE A 853 -14.07 16.92 17.33
N TYR A 854 -12.78 17.13 17.03
CA TYR A 854 -11.68 16.36 17.63
C TYR A 854 -10.57 17.26 18.17
N ALA A 855 -9.85 16.78 19.17
CA ALA A 855 -8.71 17.49 19.74
C ALA A 855 -7.59 16.54 20.16
N ILE A 856 -6.35 17.02 20.05
CA ILE A 856 -5.12 16.26 20.31
C ILE A 856 -4.54 16.75 21.64
N ARG A 857 -4.64 15.95 22.70
CA ARG A 857 -4.34 16.38 24.08
C ARG A 857 -2.99 15.82 24.56
N PRO A 858 -2.04 16.66 25.02
CA PRO A 858 -0.75 16.20 25.52
C PRO A 858 -0.86 15.51 26.89
N LEU A 859 -0.07 14.45 27.08
CA LEU A 859 0.10 13.76 28.38
C LEU A 859 1.21 14.39 29.24
N PHE A 860 1.25 15.72 29.31
CA PHE A 860 2.24 16.42 30.16
C PHE A 860 1.90 16.31 31.65
N ASN A 861 2.94 16.40 32.48
CA ASN A 861 2.82 16.57 33.94
C ASN A 861 2.63 18.06 34.32
N ARG A 862 3.22 18.99 33.54
CA ARG A 862 3.17 20.46 33.74
C ARG A 862 3.31 21.18 32.41
N LEU A 863 2.88 22.44 32.37
CA LEU A 863 3.05 23.37 31.25
C LEU A 863 3.74 24.66 31.76
N SER A 864 4.65 25.20 30.96
CA SER A 864 5.32 26.48 31.18
C SER A 864 5.05 27.42 30.00
N CYS A 865 4.75 28.69 30.29
CA CYS A 865 4.74 29.79 29.33
C CYS A 865 6.12 30.47 29.35
N ILE A 866 6.67 30.82 28.19
CA ILE A 866 8.01 31.41 28.04
C ILE A 866 7.95 32.57 27.05
N MET A 867 8.56 33.69 27.42
CA MET A 867 8.74 34.84 26.53
C MET A 867 10.12 34.82 25.89
N ASN A 868 10.20 35.14 24.59
CA ASN A 868 11.45 35.13 23.83
C ASN A 868 11.69 36.52 23.20
N PRO A 869 12.78 37.23 23.57
CA PRO A 869 13.69 36.96 24.68
C PRO A 869 13.01 37.10 26.06
N PRO A 870 13.54 36.49 27.13
CA PRO A 870 12.95 36.53 28.47
C PRO A 870 13.17 37.89 29.14
N ASN A 871 12.27 38.84 28.88
CA ASN A 871 12.27 40.19 29.46
C ASN A 871 10.84 40.54 29.91
N LYS A 872 10.62 40.92 31.18
CA LYS A 872 9.25 41.17 31.68
C LYS A 872 8.74 42.59 31.43
N GLU A 873 9.54 43.43 30.79
CA GLU A 873 9.20 44.79 30.38
C GLU A 873 9.30 44.94 28.86
N VAL A 874 8.25 45.50 28.23
CA VAL A 874 8.19 45.79 26.78
C VAL A 874 7.58 47.15 26.55
N LYS A 875 7.77 47.73 25.36
CA LYS A 875 7.26 49.04 24.98
C LYS A 875 6.04 48.92 24.07
N ILE A 876 5.20 49.94 24.04
CA ILE A 876 4.15 50.08 23.02
C ILE A 876 4.81 50.02 21.63
N GLY A 877 4.32 49.12 20.76
CA GLY A 877 4.86 48.86 19.43
C GLY A 877 5.84 47.68 19.34
N ASP A 878 6.22 47.04 20.45
CA ASP A 878 7.07 45.83 20.41
C ASP A 878 6.27 44.60 19.93
N GLU A 879 6.85 43.83 19.00
CA GLU A 879 6.46 42.46 18.69
C GLU A 879 7.30 41.46 19.52
N ILE A 880 6.64 40.47 20.11
CA ILE A 880 7.24 39.43 20.98
C ILE A 880 6.81 38.05 20.50
N GLU A 881 7.64 37.03 20.62
CA GLU A 881 7.23 35.63 20.43
C GLU A 881 7.16 34.88 21.75
N PHE A 882 5.96 34.39 22.11
CA PHE A 882 5.78 33.48 23.24
C PHE A 882 5.82 32.02 22.78
N SER A 883 6.56 31.20 23.53
CA SER A 883 6.67 29.75 23.35
C SER A 883 6.21 29.02 24.61
N ALA A 884 5.92 27.73 24.49
CA ALA A 884 5.43 26.93 25.61
C ALA A 884 6.12 25.57 25.66
N LEU A 885 6.51 25.14 26.86
CA LEU A 885 7.15 23.85 27.11
C LEU A 885 6.28 23.01 28.04
N GLY A 886 5.93 21.80 27.60
CA GLY A 886 5.41 20.75 28.45
C GLY A 886 6.54 19.96 29.11
N ILE A 887 6.36 19.58 30.38
CA ILE A 887 7.27 18.65 31.06
C ILE A 887 6.60 17.28 31.12
N ILE A 888 7.27 16.25 30.61
CA ILE A 888 6.93 14.84 30.82
C ILE A 888 7.89 14.28 31.87
N ASP A 889 7.34 13.71 32.95
CA ASP A 889 8.12 13.15 34.07
C ASP A 889 7.53 11.81 34.48
N ILE A 890 8.27 10.72 34.23
CA ILE A 890 7.89 9.31 34.43
C ILE A 890 8.94 8.67 35.35
N PRO A 891 8.77 8.78 36.69
CA PRO A 891 9.76 8.31 37.66
C PRO A 891 10.06 6.82 37.55
N ALA A 892 9.04 6.00 37.24
CA ALA A 892 9.17 4.54 37.07
C ALA A 892 10.19 4.14 35.99
N ARG A 893 10.37 4.97 34.95
CA ARG A 893 11.36 4.78 33.88
C ARG A 893 12.59 5.68 34.02
N LYS A 894 12.65 6.52 35.06
CA LYS A 894 13.64 7.61 35.25
C LYS A 894 13.71 8.60 34.08
N ILE A 895 12.61 8.78 33.35
CA ILE A 895 12.55 9.65 32.18
C ILE A 895 11.96 11.00 32.60
N LYS A 896 12.72 12.08 32.36
CA LYS A 896 12.22 13.45 32.39
C LYS A 896 12.62 14.14 31.08
N ARG A 897 11.66 14.70 30.36
CA ARG A 897 11.87 15.42 29.09
C ARG A 897 11.06 16.71 29.07
N GLU A 898 11.58 17.72 28.40
CA GLU A 898 10.87 18.94 28.03
C GLU A 898 10.47 18.85 26.57
N VAL A 899 9.22 19.21 26.25
CA VAL A 899 8.61 19.00 24.92
C VAL A 899 7.89 20.29 24.51
N PRO A 900 8.24 20.91 23.37
CA PRO A 900 7.54 22.09 22.89
C PRO A 900 6.05 21.82 22.65
N LEU A 901 5.18 22.67 23.22
CA LEU A 901 3.76 22.71 22.89
C LEU A 901 3.58 23.47 21.57
N ARG A 902 3.78 22.73 20.48
CA ARG A 902 3.54 23.14 19.09
C ARG A 902 2.50 22.25 18.43
N ASP A 903 2.26 22.43 17.15
CA ASP A 903 1.46 21.47 16.38
C ASP A 903 2.08 20.05 16.42
N PRO A 904 1.26 18.99 16.43
CA PRO A 904 -0.18 18.99 16.16
C PRO A 904 -1.08 19.10 17.41
N PHE A 905 -0.57 19.45 18.60
CA PHE A 905 -1.41 19.54 19.81
C PHE A 905 -2.56 20.56 19.69
N SER A 906 -3.67 20.31 20.38
CA SER A 906 -4.77 21.27 20.50
C SER A 906 -4.54 22.23 21.66
N TYR A 907 -4.10 23.44 21.32
CA TYR A 907 -3.82 24.53 22.24
C TYR A 907 -4.26 25.88 21.66
N GLN A 908 -4.37 26.90 22.50
CA GLN A 908 -4.54 28.29 22.05
C GLN A 908 -3.88 29.28 23.03
N TRP A 909 -3.26 30.31 22.45
CA TRP A 909 -2.77 31.50 23.13
C TRP A 909 -3.90 32.52 23.37
N GLN A 910 -3.91 33.14 24.55
CA GLN A 910 -4.87 34.17 24.95
C GLN A 910 -4.17 35.34 25.66
N VAL A 911 -4.80 36.51 25.62
CA VAL A 911 -4.37 37.74 26.29
C VAL A 911 -5.49 38.22 27.20
N SER A 912 -5.15 38.48 28.47
CA SER A 912 -6.11 38.88 29.52
C SER A 912 -6.84 40.20 29.24
N ASN A 913 -6.18 41.17 28.57
CA ASN A 913 -6.84 42.37 28.07
C ASN A 913 -6.38 42.74 26.65
N LYS A 914 -7.31 42.62 25.69
CA LYS A 914 -7.10 42.96 24.27
C LYS A 914 -6.91 44.45 23.99
N SER A 915 -7.18 45.35 24.95
CA SER A 915 -6.87 46.78 24.81
C SER A 915 -5.43 47.14 25.14
N LEU A 916 -4.66 46.22 25.73
CA LEU A 916 -3.24 46.42 26.05
C LEU A 916 -2.32 45.74 25.04
N GLY A 917 -2.78 44.66 24.41
CA GLY A 917 -2.09 44.03 23.29
C GLY A 917 -2.87 42.87 22.68
N THR A 918 -2.39 42.37 21.54
CA THR A 918 -3.01 41.28 20.78
C THR A 918 -2.05 40.12 20.58
N ILE A 919 -2.50 38.89 20.86
CA ILE A 919 -1.71 37.66 20.62
C ILE A 919 -2.33 36.82 19.51
N ASN A 920 -1.49 36.30 18.62
CA ASN A 920 -1.86 35.28 17.65
C ASN A 920 -2.12 33.96 18.39
N GLY A 921 -3.37 33.50 18.33
CA GLY A 921 -3.85 32.30 19.04
C GLY A 921 -3.10 30.99 18.73
N ARG A 922 -2.25 30.95 17.70
CA ARG A 922 -1.53 29.75 17.23
C ARG A 922 -0.01 29.87 17.29
N SER A 923 0.55 31.01 16.89
CA SER A 923 2.02 31.22 16.89
C SER A 923 2.57 31.84 18.17
N GLY A 924 1.73 32.33 19.09
CA GLY A 924 2.20 33.00 20.31
C GLY A 924 2.83 34.39 20.07
N LYS A 925 2.82 34.89 18.82
CA LYS A 925 3.26 36.26 18.52
C LYS A 925 2.33 37.30 19.11
N PHE A 926 2.86 38.19 19.92
CA PHE A 926 2.17 39.24 20.65
C PHE A 926 2.62 40.62 20.20
N GLU A 927 1.66 41.54 20.09
CA GLU A 927 1.87 42.96 19.73
C GLU A 927 1.40 43.84 20.92
N ALA A 928 2.29 44.71 21.40
CA ALA A 928 2.01 45.62 22.51
C ALA A 928 1.32 46.92 22.03
N LEU A 929 0.08 47.16 22.46
CA LEU A 929 -0.78 48.25 21.97
C LEU A 929 -0.93 49.44 22.93
N ALA A 930 -0.88 49.21 24.25
CA ALA A 930 -0.99 50.28 25.25
C ALA A 930 -0.31 49.92 26.58
N ALA A 931 0.20 50.93 27.30
CA ALA A 931 0.90 50.73 28.56
C ALA A 931 -0.02 50.16 29.67
N GLY A 932 0.53 49.25 30.47
CA GLY A 932 -0.18 48.55 31.53
C GLY A 932 0.34 47.13 31.79
N ASN A 933 -0.16 46.50 32.85
CA ASN A 933 0.15 45.11 33.15
C ASN A 933 -0.77 44.18 32.34
N VAL A 934 -0.21 43.19 31.65
CA VAL A 934 -1.01 42.20 30.92
C VAL A 934 -0.49 40.78 31.18
N GLU A 935 -1.42 39.85 31.34
CA GLU A 935 -1.16 38.42 31.46
C GLU A 935 -1.40 37.75 30.09
N ILE A 936 -0.43 36.95 29.66
CA ILE A 936 -0.47 36.10 28.47
C ILE A 936 -0.65 34.67 28.96
N SER A 937 -1.66 33.94 28.46
CA SER A 937 -1.88 32.54 28.82
C SER A 937 -1.88 31.60 27.61
N ILE A 938 -1.49 30.36 27.88
CA ILE A 938 -1.49 29.24 26.95
C ILE A 938 -2.27 28.10 27.59
N THR A 939 -3.39 27.71 26.97
CA THR A 939 -4.25 26.60 27.42
C THR A 939 -4.10 25.40 26.50
N THR A 940 -4.00 24.18 27.06
CA THR A 940 -4.20 22.91 26.33
C THR A 940 -4.91 21.88 27.22
N GLY A 941 -6.08 21.41 26.77
CA GLY A 941 -6.95 20.56 27.59
C GLY A 941 -7.32 21.21 28.92
N ASP A 942 -7.03 20.52 30.03
CA ASP A 942 -7.24 20.98 31.40
C ASP A 942 -6.05 21.82 31.95
N MET A 943 -4.94 21.95 31.20
CA MET A 943 -3.74 22.69 31.63
C MET A 943 -3.75 24.12 31.09
N GLU A 944 -3.32 25.06 31.94
CA GLU A 944 -3.11 26.46 31.58
C GLU A 944 -1.83 26.96 32.26
N ALA A 945 -1.01 27.70 31.52
CA ALA A 945 0.18 28.39 32.03
C ALA A 945 0.10 29.88 31.65
N VAL A 946 0.61 30.74 32.54
CA VAL A 946 0.46 32.20 32.44
C VAL A 946 1.81 32.86 32.67
N GLU A 947 2.17 33.82 31.82
CA GLU A 947 3.29 34.74 32.04
C GLU A 947 2.76 36.18 32.11
N LYS A 948 3.37 37.03 32.94
CA LYS A 948 2.94 38.40 33.22
C LYS A 948 4.02 39.37 32.77
N ILE A 949 3.61 40.34 31.95
CA ILE A 949 4.49 41.36 31.37
C ILE A 949 3.95 42.76 31.69
N VAL A 950 4.86 43.73 31.74
CA VAL A 950 4.57 45.15 31.89
C VAL A 950 4.82 45.84 30.57
N ILE A 951 3.80 46.49 30.01
CA ILE A 951 3.93 47.35 28.83
C ILE A 951 4.18 48.78 29.32
N LEU A 952 5.26 49.36 28.83
CA LEU A 952 5.76 50.68 29.15
C LEU A 952 5.52 51.66 28.00
N GLU A 953 5.38 52.94 28.33
CA GLU A 953 5.43 54.02 27.34
C GLU A 953 6.77 54.02 26.58
N PRO A 954 6.79 54.41 25.29
CA PRO A 954 8.02 54.64 24.57
C PRO A 954 8.90 55.68 25.29
N SER A 955 10.17 55.32 25.51
CA SER A 955 11.19 56.24 26.03
C SER A 955 11.38 57.40 25.05
N LYS A 956 11.03 58.61 25.48
CA LYS A 956 11.16 59.88 24.74
C LYS A 956 12.60 60.24 24.39
#